data_AF-A0A167XHK2-F1
#
_entry.id   AF-A0A167XHK2-F1
#
_cell.length_a   1.000
_cell.length_b   1.000
_cell.length_c   1.000
_cell.angle_alpha   90.00
_cell.angle_beta   90.00
_cell.angle_gamma   90.00
#
_symmetry.space_group_name_H-M   'P 1'
#
loop_
_entity.id
_entity.type
_entity.pdbx_description
1 polymer ?
#
loop_
_entity_poly.entity_id
_entity_poly.type
_entity_poly.pdbx_seq_one_letter_code
_entity_poly.pdbx_strand_id
1 'polypeptide(L)'
;MKISILEKSKTKRASLVSAGEGSSSASASAETSNEPMGAAPSSSSSHPAIPGAYDETAVAEIVEDPEAYLLQLQNEWLRKHHDAINEAQTAPLANGDEVDWRLYSPPPGLADASKVFSEPLVEIIPQSIANVQARVTQQLQREKEDAAARKAVEEAEAQEAAKNKEPYLPIKLDGPKEKETDTSSVDIKPDCDTASLFSRRSFIQEQVDRRRKFGFRKLFHRSYEKGETAAAGAAREAILQDLENRLSKANVESTAPDTQETLQKLRRNKTVRVPETQELVECVSCLDDFSKKDVVKVVCHSYCSDCFVRLITAACANEQQWPPKCCLNQIPFRTVLDHIPGDLKKTFEERRSEWEVPIAERVYCHVPECSAVIPPRNINLAKRVARCSQSHSTCTICRRPAHGKNECPEDQEMNMTNLLAEEEGWKRCSQCRALVEHREACQHMTCRCGYQFCYVCCRRWCTCSCTMAQLNELKAAAGVRRNERRRREEQESEELRQILAQIEELERREAEIQEQHRIAMQRERARGEILRRQTVEVKFQQLARILDGLHETQEGVVGWQQEADARDLAVDAQAKEAALDAEQAAELRDIDDKIATRTADAEARLDAELARRVAKERRLEDDYEAQLREYWADKRVAGGEGQEDEVGVAMLALRRRMDEGYRQWQAWRATELEAHRARLLDERTIREELMYSARHRLRARHEDMGAELARRVVAERSWTREVFAERRVLLAAAEAAEMVGDADSLFGIDLDAPRPATPDDIGMAV
;
A
#
# COMPACT_ATOMS: atom_id res chain seq x y z
N MET A 1 52.27 6.03 7.72
CA MET A 1 53.51 5.68 8.45
C MET A 1 53.15 4.77 9.61
N LYS A 2 53.96 3.74 9.84
CA LYS A 2 53.74 2.58 10.72
C LYS A 2 53.94 2.90 12.22
N ILE A 3 53.04 2.35 13.05
CA ILE A 3 53.28 1.50 14.26
C ILE A 3 54.06 2.05 15.49
N SER A 4 53.48 1.76 16.68
CA SER A 4 54.03 1.67 18.06
C SER A 4 54.15 2.98 18.86
N ILE A 5 53.82 3.07 20.16
CA ILE A 5 54.37 2.33 21.31
C ILE A 5 53.41 2.30 22.54
N LEU A 6 53.58 1.22 23.32
CA LEU A 6 53.00 0.70 24.58
C LEU A 6 52.69 1.59 25.81
N GLU A 7 51.65 1.13 26.51
CA GLU A 7 51.31 1.00 27.95
C GLU A 7 52.29 1.44 29.07
N LYS A 8 51.71 1.94 30.19
CA LYS A 8 52.15 1.66 31.58
C LYS A 8 51.07 1.96 32.67
N SER A 9 50.81 0.91 33.49
CA SER A 9 50.45 0.86 34.94
C SER A 9 49.28 1.72 35.49
N LYS A 10 48.12 1.17 35.92
CA LYS A 10 47.76 0.34 37.11
C LYS A 10 48.05 0.93 38.52
N THR A 11 46.94 1.06 39.27
CA THR A 11 46.71 0.86 40.72
C THR A 11 47.02 1.96 41.74
N LYS A 12 45.96 2.43 42.42
CA LYS A 12 45.84 2.42 43.89
C LYS A 12 44.37 2.29 44.32
N ARG A 13 44.17 1.50 45.39
CA ARG A 13 42.93 0.88 45.86
C ARG A 13 42.66 1.34 47.31
N ALA A 14 41.38 1.54 47.61
CA ALA A 14 40.65 1.32 48.88
C ALA A 14 41.00 2.06 50.18
N SER A 15 39.92 2.57 50.82
CA SER A 15 39.49 2.39 52.23
C SER A 15 38.50 3.51 52.57
N LEU A 16 37.44 3.42 53.39
CA LEU A 16 36.76 2.45 54.27
C LEU A 16 35.45 3.20 54.66
N VAL A 17 34.23 2.70 54.40
CA VAL A 17 33.34 1.91 55.29
C VAL A 17 32.98 2.56 56.65
N SER A 18 31.65 2.63 56.87
CA SER A 18 30.91 2.57 58.16
C SER A 18 30.84 3.87 58.98
N ALA A 19 29.78 4.23 59.70
CA ALA A 19 28.39 3.82 59.89
C ALA A 19 27.84 4.80 60.96
N GLY A 20 26.52 4.91 61.17
CA GLY A 20 26.01 5.50 62.42
C GLY A 20 24.64 6.16 62.32
N GLU A 21 23.67 5.52 62.96
CA GLU A 21 22.26 5.86 63.14
C GLU A 21 22.03 6.90 64.27
N GLY A 22 20.77 7.34 64.42
CA GLY A 22 20.20 7.86 65.69
C GLY A 22 19.91 9.37 65.67
N SER A 23 18.70 9.81 65.34
CA SER A 23 17.50 9.93 66.19
C SER A 23 17.51 11.10 67.19
N SER A 24 16.61 12.05 66.92
CA SER A 24 15.63 12.67 67.84
C SER A 24 16.07 13.53 69.04
N SER A 25 15.55 14.76 69.03
CA SER A 25 14.64 15.37 70.02
C SER A 25 15.08 16.65 70.75
N ALA A 26 14.11 17.56 70.84
CA ALA A 26 13.87 18.60 71.87
C ALA A 26 14.85 19.79 71.92
N SER A 27 14.51 21.04 72.24
CA SER A 27 13.27 21.77 72.62
C SER A 27 13.71 23.21 73.01
N ALA A 28 12.89 24.25 72.75
CA ALA A 28 12.70 25.48 73.56
C ALA A 28 12.18 26.63 72.66
N SER A 29 10.91 27.06 72.76
CA SER A 29 10.33 28.05 73.70
C SER A 29 10.36 29.49 73.18
N ALA A 30 9.20 30.05 72.85
CA ALA A 30 8.76 31.39 73.29
C ALA A 30 7.33 31.70 72.81
N GLU A 31 6.49 32.12 73.75
CA GLU A 31 5.08 32.48 73.65
C GLU A 31 4.88 33.88 73.03
N THR A 32 3.78 34.11 72.28
CA THR A 32 2.65 35.03 72.64
C THR A 32 1.83 35.52 71.44
N SER A 33 0.50 35.59 71.68
CA SER A 33 -0.59 36.38 71.05
C SER A 33 -1.21 35.98 69.68
N ASN A 34 -2.37 35.30 69.77
CA ASN A 34 -3.70 35.55 69.13
C ASN A 34 -3.82 36.86 68.29
N GLU A 35 -4.54 37.01 67.16
CA GLU A 35 -5.56 36.26 66.39
C GLU A 35 -5.77 37.04 65.03
N PRO A 36 -6.72 36.74 64.09
CA PRO A 36 -6.35 36.15 62.80
C PRO A 36 -6.77 36.92 61.52
N MET A 37 -6.43 36.28 60.40
CA MET A 37 -7.03 36.36 59.04
C MET A 37 -6.78 37.61 58.17
N GLY A 38 -5.97 37.40 57.13
CA GLY A 38 -5.87 38.26 55.94
C GLY A 38 -4.88 37.65 54.94
N ALA A 39 -5.37 36.75 54.09
CA ALA A 39 -4.58 36.05 53.08
C ALA A 39 -4.15 36.99 51.94
N ALA A 40 -2.88 36.90 51.57
CA ALA A 40 -2.30 37.42 50.33
C ALA A 40 -1.34 36.35 49.74
N PRO A 41 -1.14 36.32 48.41
CA PRO A 41 -0.98 35.09 47.65
C PRO A 41 0.47 34.60 47.59
N SER A 42 0.66 33.28 47.70
CA SER A 42 1.94 32.61 47.46
C SER A 42 2.06 32.16 46.01
N SER A 43 3.11 32.67 45.37
CA SER A 43 3.67 32.30 44.09
C SER A 43 3.85 30.78 43.92
N SER A 44 3.20 30.20 42.92
CA SER A 44 3.44 28.84 42.44
C SER A 44 4.69 28.81 41.54
N SER A 45 5.69 28.05 41.96
CA SER A 45 6.83 27.65 41.13
C SER A 45 6.35 26.70 40.02
N SER A 46 6.31 27.18 38.78
CA SER A 46 6.05 26.37 37.61
C SER A 46 7.30 25.55 37.25
N HIS A 47 7.32 24.27 37.61
CA HIS A 47 8.16 23.30 36.91
C HIS A 47 7.58 23.07 35.49
N PRO A 48 8.41 22.85 34.45
CA PRO A 48 7.90 22.56 33.12
C PRO A 48 7.16 21.23 33.13
N ALA A 49 5.98 21.19 32.51
CA ALA A 49 5.19 19.98 32.36
C ALA A 49 5.97 18.89 31.57
N ILE A 50 5.89 17.66 32.05
CA ILE A 50 6.43 16.48 31.35
C ILE A 50 5.58 16.27 30.09
N PRO A 51 6.18 16.16 28.88
CA PRO A 51 5.43 15.85 27.66
C PRO A 51 4.70 14.50 27.83
N GLY A 52 3.36 14.54 27.79
CA GLY A 52 2.49 13.36 27.96
C GLY A 52 1.79 13.25 29.32
N ALA A 53 1.99 14.17 30.26
CA ALA A 53 1.19 14.21 31.49
C ALA A 53 -0.17 14.88 31.22
N TYR A 54 -1.24 14.10 31.27
CA TYR A 54 -2.60 14.61 31.18
C TYR A 54 -3.01 15.35 32.45
N ASP A 55 -3.87 16.36 32.25
CA ASP A 55 -4.64 17.03 33.29
C ASP A 55 -5.53 16.00 34.03
N GLU A 56 -5.84 16.23 35.32
CA GLU A 56 -6.59 15.29 36.17
C GLU A 56 -7.97 14.90 35.58
N THR A 57 -8.48 15.74 34.70
CA THR A 57 -9.73 15.58 33.93
C THR A 57 -9.67 14.43 32.91
N ALA A 58 -8.56 14.25 32.19
CA ALA A 58 -8.44 13.19 31.18
C ALA A 58 -8.35 11.80 31.82
N VAL A 59 -7.81 11.71 33.04
CA VAL A 59 -7.77 10.48 33.82
C VAL A 59 -9.17 10.08 34.30
N ALA A 60 -10.03 11.06 34.61
CA ALA A 60 -11.42 10.81 34.99
C ALA A 60 -12.28 10.29 33.80
N GLU A 61 -12.12 10.87 32.60
CA GLU A 61 -12.85 10.44 31.39
C GLU A 61 -12.47 9.02 30.94
N ILE A 62 -11.20 8.63 31.07
CA ILE A 62 -10.71 7.25 30.83
C ILE A 62 -11.37 6.24 31.80
N VAL A 63 -11.76 6.67 32.99
CA VAL A 63 -12.35 5.81 34.03
C VAL A 63 -13.86 5.70 33.86
N GLU A 64 -14.53 6.75 33.38
CA GLU A 64 -15.99 6.81 33.22
C GLU A 64 -16.50 6.16 31.91
N ASP A 65 -15.90 6.48 30.76
CA ASP A 65 -16.28 5.91 29.45
C ASP A 65 -15.06 5.69 28.51
N PRO A 66 -14.36 4.54 28.65
CA PRO A 66 -13.20 4.21 27.84
C PRO A 66 -13.45 4.14 26.32
N GLU A 67 -14.67 3.82 25.89
CA GLU A 67 -15.02 3.66 24.47
C GLU A 67 -15.16 5.03 23.79
N ALA A 68 -15.86 5.97 24.43
CA ALA A 68 -15.95 7.35 23.96
C ALA A 68 -14.57 8.02 23.90
N TYR A 69 -13.72 7.79 24.90
CA TYR A 69 -12.37 8.32 24.93
C TYR A 69 -11.47 7.74 23.82
N LEU A 70 -11.56 6.43 23.53
CA LEU A 70 -10.86 5.82 22.41
C LEU A 70 -11.27 6.39 21.04
N LEU A 71 -12.56 6.67 20.87
CA LEU A 71 -13.10 7.30 19.67
C LEU A 71 -12.60 8.75 19.54
N GLN A 72 -12.57 9.50 20.66
CA GLN A 72 -12.02 10.85 20.69
C GLN A 72 -10.53 10.85 20.34
N LEU A 73 -9.74 9.98 20.94
CA LEU A 73 -8.31 9.81 20.62
C LEU A 73 -8.10 9.49 19.15
N GLN A 74 -8.91 8.61 18.56
CA GLN A 74 -8.82 8.29 17.14
C GLN A 74 -9.11 9.50 16.25
N ASN A 75 -10.15 10.28 16.59
CA ASN A 75 -10.52 11.48 15.84
C ASN A 75 -9.52 12.64 16.00
N GLU A 76 -8.91 12.79 17.18
CA GLU A 76 -7.82 13.75 17.41
C GLU A 76 -6.56 13.34 16.66
N TRP A 77 -6.20 12.05 16.69
CA TRP A 77 -5.06 11.52 15.98
C TRP A 77 -5.22 11.68 14.46
N LEU A 78 -6.39 11.32 13.90
CA LEU A 78 -6.70 11.52 12.47
C LEU A 78 -6.62 12.98 12.07
N ARG A 79 -7.10 13.92 12.90
CA ARG A 79 -6.98 15.36 12.65
C ARG A 79 -5.52 15.81 12.65
N LYS A 80 -4.76 15.50 13.70
CA LYS A 80 -3.33 15.86 13.80
C LYS A 80 -2.50 15.32 12.63
N HIS A 81 -2.73 14.07 12.23
CA HIS A 81 -2.03 13.45 11.11
C HIS A 81 -2.47 14.03 9.77
N HIS A 82 -3.76 14.29 9.57
CA HIS A 82 -4.27 14.93 8.36
C HIS A 82 -3.72 16.35 8.22
N ASP A 83 -3.71 17.13 9.31
CA ASP A 83 -3.17 18.49 9.34
C ASP A 83 -1.66 18.49 9.10
N ALA A 84 -0.89 17.57 9.71
CA ALA A 84 0.55 17.45 9.49
C ALA A 84 0.91 17.04 8.05
N ILE A 85 0.14 16.13 7.45
CA ILE A 85 0.31 15.72 6.04
C ILE A 85 -0.06 16.86 5.10
N ASN A 86 -1.15 17.59 5.38
CA ASN A 86 -1.58 18.73 4.58
C ASN A 86 -0.59 19.90 4.69
N GLU A 87 -0.14 20.27 5.90
CA GLU A 87 0.86 21.31 6.12
C GLU A 87 2.20 20.99 5.45
N ALA A 88 2.63 19.72 5.47
CA ALA A 88 3.82 19.27 4.74
C ALA A 88 3.65 19.32 3.21
N GLN A 89 2.41 19.24 2.70
CA GLN A 89 2.09 19.32 1.27
C GLN A 89 1.80 20.75 0.78
N THR A 90 1.51 21.70 1.69
CA THR A 90 1.09 23.08 1.34
C THR A 90 2.05 24.18 1.80
N ALA A 91 3.36 23.91 1.90
CA ALA A 91 4.33 24.99 2.12
C ALA A 91 4.41 25.88 0.87
N PRO A 92 4.06 27.18 0.94
CA PRO A 92 4.16 28.07 -0.21
C PRO A 92 5.62 28.22 -0.63
N LEU A 93 5.90 27.90 -1.90
CA LEU A 93 7.16 28.27 -2.54
C LEU A 93 7.25 29.79 -2.54
N ALA A 94 8.14 30.35 -1.71
CA ALA A 94 8.45 31.76 -1.75
C ALA A 94 9.11 32.07 -3.10
N ASN A 95 8.34 32.71 -3.97
CA ASN A 95 8.79 33.23 -5.26
C ASN A 95 9.94 34.22 -5.06
N GLY A 96 11.12 33.83 -5.52
CA GLY A 96 12.29 34.69 -5.67
C GLY A 96 13.29 34.00 -6.59
N ASP A 97 13.34 34.45 -7.85
CA ASP A 97 14.20 33.98 -8.95
C ASP A 97 14.45 32.46 -8.94
N GLU A 98 13.41 31.71 -9.37
CA GLU A 98 13.29 30.25 -9.29
C GLU A 98 14.43 29.51 -10.00
N VAL A 99 15.49 29.19 -9.24
CA VAL A 99 16.39 28.11 -9.60
C VAL A 99 15.59 26.81 -9.56
N ASP A 100 15.44 26.15 -10.71
CA ASP A 100 14.79 24.85 -10.77
C ASP A 100 15.68 23.76 -10.13
N TRP A 101 15.52 23.62 -8.82
CA TRP A 101 16.30 22.70 -7.99
C TRP A 101 16.16 21.23 -8.40
N ARG A 102 15.09 20.89 -9.13
CA ARG A 102 14.79 19.54 -9.63
C ARG A 102 15.81 19.03 -10.64
N LEU A 103 16.60 19.93 -11.24
CA LEU A 103 17.67 19.59 -12.18
C LEU A 103 18.98 19.21 -11.47
N TYR A 104 19.08 19.43 -10.16
CA TYR A 104 20.26 19.15 -9.36
C TYR A 104 20.12 17.83 -8.61
N SER A 105 21.27 17.18 -8.33
CA SER A 105 21.30 15.98 -7.49
C SER A 105 21.21 16.34 -6.00
N PRO A 106 20.66 15.47 -5.14
CA PRO A 106 20.60 15.73 -3.72
C PRO A 106 22.01 15.81 -3.11
N PRO A 107 22.23 16.69 -2.11
CA PRO A 107 23.53 16.81 -1.46
C PRO A 107 23.89 15.52 -0.70
N PRO A 108 25.14 15.03 -0.82
CA PRO A 108 25.58 13.78 -0.18
C PRO A 108 25.40 13.75 1.34
N GLY A 109 25.47 14.91 2.00
CA GLY A 109 25.26 15.04 3.46
C GLY A 109 23.89 14.57 3.95
N LEU A 110 22.86 14.55 3.11
CA LEU A 110 21.52 14.04 3.49
C LEU A 110 21.49 12.53 3.71
N ALA A 111 22.44 11.79 3.11
CA ALA A 111 22.53 10.34 3.25
C ALA A 111 23.34 9.91 4.49
N ASP A 112 23.99 10.85 5.20
CA ASP A 112 24.77 10.52 6.39
C ASP A 112 23.85 10.17 7.57
N ALA A 113 23.74 8.87 7.87
CA ALA A 113 22.95 8.32 8.97
C ALA A 113 23.82 7.75 10.09
N SER A 114 25.12 8.08 10.14
CA SER A 114 26.13 7.39 10.97
C SER A 114 25.85 7.39 12.49
N LYS A 115 24.97 8.27 12.99
CA LYS A 115 24.63 8.43 14.41
C LYS A 115 23.24 7.87 14.78
N VAL A 116 22.52 7.28 13.83
CA VAL A 116 21.16 6.77 14.04
C VAL A 116 21.20 5.24 14.10
N PHE A 117 20.67 4.70 15.20
CA PHE A 117 20.66 3.25 15.45
C PHE A 117 19.26 2.66 15.55
N SER A 118 18.21 3.48 15.50
CA SER A 118 16.83 2.99 15.54
C SER A 118 16.42 2.44 14.17
N GLU A 119 15.98 1.19 14.15
CA GLU A 119 15.58 0.45 12.94
C GLU A 119 14.59 1.23 12.04
N PRO A 120 13.50 1.85 12.53
CA PRO A 120 12.58 2.60 11.67
C PRO A 120 13.23 3.80 10.98
N LEU A 121 14.10 4.54 11.69
CA LEU A 121 14.75 5.72 11.12
C LEU A 121 15.83 5.33 10.09
N VAL A 122 16.50 4.19 10.28
CA VAL A 122 17.51 3.69 9.33
C VAL A 122 16.87 3.37 7.98
N GLU A 123 15.62 2.90 7.96
CA GLU A 123 14.85 2.68 6.72
C GLU A 123 14.30 3.98 6.12
N ILE A 124 13.79 4.88 6.96
CA ILE A 124 13.18 6.16 6.53
C ILE A 124 14.19 7.05 5.79
N ILE A 125 15.46 7.10 6.22
CA ILE A 125 16.47 7.99 5.65
C ILE A 125 16.70 7.74 4.15
N PRO A 126 17.10 6.54 3.68
CA PRO A 126 17.27 6.26 2.26
C PRO A 126 15.93 6.30 1.50
N GLN A 127 14.84 5.82 2.11
CA GLN A 127 13.52 5.82 1.48
C GLN A 127 13.03 7.23 1.16
N SER A 128 13.23 8.19 2.07
CA SER A 128 12.84 9.59 1.84
C SER A 128 13.53 10.20 0.62
N ILE A 129 14.82 9.91 0.41
CA ILE A 129 15.57 10.45 -0.72
C ILE A 129 15.06 9.82 -2.02
N ALA A 130 14.85 8.50 -2.02
CA ALA A 130 14.30 7.78 -3.16
C ALA A 130 12.89 8.27 -3.53
N ASN A 131 12.02 8.50 -2.54
CA ASN A 131 10.66 9.01 -2.77
C ASN A 131 10.67 10.40 -3.41
N VAL A 132 11.46 11.33 -2.88
CA VAL A 132 11.58 12.69 -3.44
C VAL A 132 12.17 12.63 -4.85
N GLN A 133 13.21 11.82 -5.08
CA GLN A 133 13.77 11.61 -6.42
C GLN A 133 12.76 11.04 -7.42
N ALA A 134 11.97 10.03 -7.02
CA ALA A 134 10.91 9.46 -7.84
C ALA A 134 9.82 10.50 -8.16
N ARG A 135 9.43 11.32 -7.17
CA ARG A 135 8.46 12.40 -7.35
C ARG A 135 8.96 13.45 -8.34
N VAL A 136 10.20 13.90 -8.18
CA VAL A 136 10.85 14.89 -9.07
C VAL A 136 10.97 14.35 -10.50
N THR A 137 11.45 13.13 -10.68
CA THR A 137 11.60 12.53 -12.01
C THR A 137 10.25 12.37 -12.72
N GLN A 138 9.21 11.96 -12.00
CA GLN A 138 7.86 11.85 -12.54
C GLN A 138 7.29 13.22 -12.95
N GLN A 139 7.48 14.26 -12.14
CA GLN A 139 7.04 15.61 -12.47
C GLN A 139 7.73 16.14 -13.73
N LEU A 140 9.07 16.05 -13.80
CA LEU A 140 9.83 16.48 -14.97
C LEU A 140 9.45 15.71 -16.24
N GLN A 141 9.11 14.41 -16.12
CA GLN A 141 8.67 13.63 -17.26
C GLN A 141 7.29 14.07 -17.77
N ARG A 142 6.33 14.33 -16.86
CA ARG A 142 5.02 14.88 -17.22
C ARG A 142 5.13 16.25 -17.88
N GLU A 143 5.95 17.14 -17.34
CA GLU A 143 6.18 18.47 -17.93
C GLU A 143 6.80 18.38 -19.33
N LYS A 144 7.71 17.42 -19.56
CA LYS A 144 8.28 17.14 -20.90
C LYS A 144 7.23 16.62 -21.87
N GLU A 145 6.37 15.70 -21.43
CA GLU A 145 5.26 15.17 -22.22
C GLU A 145 4.25 16.28 -22.58
N ASP A 146 3.91 17.13 -21.62
CA ASP A 146 3.03 18.28 -21.83
C ASP A 146 3.65 19.32 -22.78
N ALA A 147 4.94 19.63 -22.63
CA ALA A 147 5.65 20.53 -23.52
C ALA A 147 5.77 19.97 -24.95
N ALA A 148 6.01 18.66 -25.10
CA ALA A 148 6.01 17.98 -26.38
C ALA A 148 4.61 17.98 -27.03
N ALA A 149 3.56 17.75 -26.23
CA ALA A 149 2.18 17.85 -26.69
C ALA A 149 1.83 19.26 -27.18
N ARG A 150 2.25 20.31 -26.44
CA ARG A 150 2.07 21.71 -26.84
C ARG A 150 2.79 22.02 -28.16
N LYS A 151 4.06 21.61 -28.31
CA LYS A 151 4.80 21.77 -29.56
C LYS A 151 4.16 21.03 -30.72
N ALA A 152 3.66 19.80 -30.50
CA ALA A 152 2.97 19.04 -31.53
C ALA A 152 1.67 19.71 -31.99
N VAL A 153 0.94 20.36 -31.07
CA VAL A 153 -0.24 21.17 -31.42
C VAL A 153 0.18 22.38 -32.25
N GLU A 154 1.20 23.13 -31.83
CA GLU A 154 1.71 24.30 -32.55
C GLU A 154 2.23 23.94 -33.95
N GLU A 155 2.96 22.83 -34.09
CA GLU A 155 3.42 22.32 -35.39
C GLU A 155 2.25 21.88 -36.29
N ALA A 156 1.21 21.25 -35.71
CA ALA A 156 0.01 20.88 -36.46
C ALA A 156 -0.76 22.13 -36.95
N GLU A 157 -0.91 23.14 -36.10
CA GLU A 157 -1.51 24.44 -36.45
C GLU A 157 -0.68 25.16 -37.53
N ALA A 158 0.65 25.16 -37.42
CA ALA A 158 1.54 25.73 -38.43
C ALA A 158 1.45 24.99 -39.78
N GLN A 159 1.33 23.66 -39.77
CA GLN A 159 1.14 22.86 -40.98
C GLN A 159 -0.23 23.10 -41.63
N GLU A 160 -1.28 23.30 -40.84
CA GLU A 160 -2.61 23.65 -41.33
C GLU A 160 -2.64 25.07 -41.92
N ALA A 161 -1.97 26.03 -41.25
CA ALA A 161 -1.77 27.38 -41.77
C ALA A 161 -0.94 27.40 -43.07
N ALA A 162 0.03 26.50 -43.23
CA ALA A 162 0.80 26.36 -44.47
C ALA A 162 -0.02 25.77 -45.63
N LYS A 163 -0.98 24.87 -45.34
CA LYS A 163 -1.90 24.31 -46.35
C LYS A 163 -2.92 25.33 -46.86
N ASN A 164 -3.27 26.32 -46.04
CA ASN A 164 -4.27 27.36 -46.37
C ASN A 164 -3.70 28.59 -47.11
N LYS A 165 -2.42 28.59 -47.52
CA LYS A 165 -1.86 29.65 -48.39
C LYS A 165 -2.02 29.28 -49.87
N GLU A 166 -3.16 29.64 -50.45
CA GLU A 166 -3.30 29.76 -51.91
C GLU A 166 -2.47 30.96 -52.45
N PRO A 167 -1.93 30.87 -53.68
CA PRO A 167 -1.07 31.90 -54.25
C PRO A 167 -1.91 33.06 -54.82
N TYR A 168 -1.89 34.23 -54.17
CA TYR A 168 -2.57 35.42 -54.70
C TYR A 168 -1.67 36.16 -55.70
N LEU A 169 -2.16 36.30 -56.93
CA LEU A 169 -1.57 37.05 -58.05
C LEU A 169 -1.54 38.58 -57.79
N PRO A 170 -0.62 39.34 -58.44
CA PRO A 170 -0.46 40.78 -58.23
C PRO A 170 -1.53 41.60 -58.98
N ILE A 171 -2.28 42.43 -58.25
CA ILE A 171 -3.21 43.42 -58.84
C ILE A 171 -2.49 44.78 -58.91
N LYS A 172 -2.53 45.39 -60.11
CA LYS A 172 -1.92 46.69 -60.43
C LYS A 172 -2.60 47.84 -59.72
N LEU A 173 -1.79 48.84 -59.38
CA LEU A 173 -2.17 50.18 -58.93
C LEU A 173 -2.98 50.91 -60.02
N ASP A 174 -4.02 51.64 -59.59
CA ASP A 174 -4.32 53.03 -59.99
C ASP A 174 -5.34 53.61 -58.99
N GLY A 175 -5.01 54.76 -58.36
CA GLY A 175 -5.88 55.49 -57.43
C GLY A 175 -6.78 56.52 -58.15
N PRO A 176 -7.24 57.61 -57.50
CA PRO A 176 -7.34 57.90 -56.07
C PRO A 176 -8.76 58.39 -55.67
N LYS A 177 -9.07 58.46 -54.36
CA LYS A 177 -9.90 59.52 -53.77
C LYS A 177 -9.79 59.56 -52.25
N GLU A 178 -9.82 60.79 -51.75
CA GLU A 178 -9.38 61.27 -50.44
C GLU A 178 -10.45 61.16 -49.34
N LYS A 179 -9.98 61.45 -48.10
CA LYS A 179 -10.69 61.87 -46.87
C LYS A 179 -11.40 60.73 -46.12
N GLU A 180 -11.38 60.64 -44.79
CA GLU A 180 -10.96 61.55 -43.72
C GLU A 180 -10.76 60.73 -42.43
N THR A 181 -10.14 61.36 -41.43
CA THR A 181 -9.80 60.87 -40.09
C THR A 181 -11.04 60.45 -39.29
N ASP A 182 -10.93 59.40 -38.45
CA ASP A 182 -11.00 59.58 -36.98
C ASP A 182 -10.97 58.27 -36.19
N THR A 183 -10.52 58.45 -34.96
CA THR A 183 -10.10 57.51 -33.93
C THR A 183 -11.23 56.78 -33.20
N SER A 184 -10.83 55.68 -32.56
CA SER A 184 -11.24 55.21 -31.22
C SER A 184 -12.24 54.04 -31.12
N SER A 185 -11.72 52.97 -30.50
CA SER A 185 -12.29 52.11 -29.45
C SER A 185 -13.68 51.49 -29.64
N VAL A 186 -13.71 50.16 -29.75
CA VAL A 186 -14.85 49.35 -29.34
C VAL A 186 -14.36 48.33 -28.31
N ASP A 187 -14.85 48.51 -27.07
CA ASP A 187 -14.79 47.55 -25.99
C ASP A 187 -15.64 46.30 -26.31
N ILE A 188 -15.08 45.13 -26.01
CA ILE A 188 -15.76 43.84 -26.11
C ILE A 188 -15.88 43.25 -24.71
N LYS A 189 -17.12 42.89 -24.32
CA LYS A 189 -17.55 41.61 -23.72
C LYS A 189 -18.94 41.75 -23.07
N PRO A 190 -19.65 40.65 -22.74
CA PRO A 190 -19.66 39.30 -23.33
C PRO A 190 -21.10 38.76 -23.55
N ASP A 191 -21.24 37.63 -24.25
CA ASP A 191 -22.04 36.46 -23.84
C ASP A 191 -22.14 35.44 -24.98
N CYS A 192 -21.66 34.20 -24.76
CA CYS A 192 -22.16 32.97 -25.39
C CYS A 192 -21.47 31.72 -24.81
N ASP A 193 -22.23 31.02 -23.96
CA ASP A 193 -22.39 29.58 -23.75
C ASP A 193 -21.29 28.57 -24.13
N THR A 194 -20.76 27.99 -23.05
CA THR A 194 -19.97 26.75 -22.99
C THR A 194 -20.87 25.51 -23.12
N ALA A 195 -20.99 24.96 -24.33
CA ALA A 195 -21.55 23.60 -24.52
C ALA A 195 -21.10 22.86 -25.80
N SER A 196 -19.97 23.23 -26.43
CA SER A 196 -19.58 22.62 -27.72
C SER A 196 -18.12 22.11 -27.84
N LEU A 197 -17.35 22.00 -26.76
CA LEU A 197 -15.94 21.56 -26.86
C LEU A 197 -15.62 20.16 -26.30
N PHE A 198 -16.62 19.40 -25.83
CA PHE A 198 -16.41 18.01 -25.37
C PHE A 198 -16.72 16.92 -26.42
N SER A 199 -17.01 17.28 -27.67
CA SER A 199 -17.36 16.28 -28.71
C SER A 199 -16.30 16.06 -29.80
N ARG A 200 -15.10 16.66 -29.68
CA ARG A 200 -14.00 16.45 -30.66
C ARG A 200 -12.74 15.77 -30.11
N ARG A 201 -12.76 15.32 -28.85
CA ARG A 201 -11.63 14.58 -28.23
C ARG A 201 -11.81 13.05 -28.25
N SER A 202 -12.97 12.54 -28.67
CA SER A 202 -13.28 11.10 -28.71
C SER A 202 -13.18 10.46 -30.10
N PHE A 203 -12.81 11.19 -31.16
CA PHE A 203 -12.82 10.64 -32.54
C PHE A 203 -11.45 10.20 -33.09
N ILE A 204 -10.33 10.54 -32.43
CA ILE A 204 -8.98 10.21 -32.93
C ILE A 204 -8.29 9.07 -32.15
N GLN A 205 -8.80 8.70 -30.96
CA GLN A 205 -8.35 7.49 -30.25
C GLN A 205 -8.95 6.20 -30.82
N GLU A 206 -10.14 6.24 -31.45
CA GLU A 206 -10.84 5.04 -31.95
C GLU A 206 -10.33 4.52 -33.31
N GLN A 207 -9.60 5.34 -34.07
CA GLN A 207 -9.10 4.94 -35.41
C GLN A 207 -7.71 4.28 -35.39
N VAL A 208 -6.90 4.53 -34.37
CA VAL A 208 -5.55 3.93 -34.27
C VAL A 208 -5.60 2.51 -33.65
N ASP A 209 -6.55 2.26 -32.74
CA ASP A 209 -6.80 0.93 -32.18
C ASP A 209 -7.51 -0.04 -33.15
N ARG A 210 -8.18 0.47 -34.18
CA ARG A 210 -8.79 -0.35 -35.24
C ARG A 210 -7.77 -0.88 -36.25
N ARG A 211 -6.63 -0.22 -36.45
CA ARG A 211 -5.58 -0.69 -37.39
C ARG A 211 -4.65 -1.74 -36.82
N ARG A 212 -4.37 -1.75 -35.51
CA ARG A 212 -3.58 -2.83 -34.87
C ARG A 212 -4.39 -4.11 -34.62
N LYS A 213 -5.72 -4.02 -34.51
CA LYS A 213 -6.62 -5.18 -34.36
C LYS A 213 -7.00 -5.88 -35.68
N PHE A 214 -6.65 -5.32 -36.84
CA PHE A 214 -7.01 -5.87 -38.16
C PHE A 214 -6.03 -6.92 -38.71
N GLY A 215 -4.83 -7.03 -38.13
CA GLY A 215 -3.79 -8.00 -38.56
C GLY A 215 -3.93 -9.41 -37.96
N PHE A 216 -4.59 -9.56 -36.81
CA PHE A 216 -4.69 -10.86 -36.11
C PHE A 216 -6.05 -11.56 -36.26
N ARG A 217 -7.13 -10.85 -36.59
CA ARG A 217 -8.46 -11.47 -36.81
C ARG A 217 -8.60 -12.21 -38.14
N LYS A 218 -7.71 -11.99 -39.12
CA LYS A 218 -7.78 -12.61 -40.45
C LYS A 218 -7.07 -13.97 -40.58
N LEU A 219 -6.37 -14.42 -39.52
CA LEU A 219 -5.69 -15.71 -39.48
C LEU A 219 -6.53 -16.85 -38.89
N PHE A 220 -7.60 -16.53 -38.14
CA PHE A 220 -8.40 -17.53 -37.41
C PHE A 220 -9.90 -17.57 -37.77
N HIS A 221 -10.34 -16.79 -38.76
CA HIS A 221 -11.71 -16.90 -39.30
C HIS A 221 -11.72 -17.72 -40.59
N ARG A 222 -12.26 -18.94 -40.51
CA ARG A 222 -12.63 -19.78 -41.65
C ARG A 222 -13.87 -19.17 -42.32
N SER A 223 -13.71 -18.56 -43.49
CA SER A 223 -14.83 -18.13 -44.33
C SER A 223 -15.25 -19.30 -45.22
N TYR A 224 -16.51 -19.74 -45.11
CA TYR A 224 -17.04 -20.89 -45.84
C TYR A 224 -17.47 -20.59 -47.28
N GLU A 225 -17.26 -19.37 -47.79
CA GLU A 225 -17.85 -18.95 -49.07
C GLU A 225 -16.89 -18.92 -50.27
N LYS A 226 -15.58 -19.08 -50.07
CA LYS A 226 -14.62 -19.36 -51.16
C LYS A 226 -13.58 -20.36 -50.67
N GLY A 227 -13.49 -21.52 -51.34
CA GLY A 227 -12.53 -22.57 -51.04
C GLY A 227 -11.10 -22.03 -50.94
N GLU A 228 -10.42 -22.34 -49.85
CA GLU A 228 -9.06 -21.91 -49.59
C GLU A 228 -8.08 -22.69 -50.49
N THR A 229 -7.00 -22.06 -50.93
CA THR A 229 -5.96 -22.73 -51.72
C THR A 229 -5.18 -23.71 -50.85
N ALA A 230 -4.78 -24.86 -51.40
CA ALA A 230 -4.09 -25.93 -50.66
C ALA A 230 -2.83 -25.43 -49.90
N ALA A 231 -2.15 -24.40 -50.41
CA ALA A 231 -1.00 -23.78 -49.76
C ALA A 231 -1.36 -23.02 -48.46
N ALA A 232 -2.50 -22.34 -48.42
CA ALA A 232 -2.98 -21.64 -47.22
C ALA A 232 -3.53 -22.61 -46.15
N GLY A 233 -4.01 -23.79 -46.57
CA GLY A 233 -4.33 -24.90 -45.68
C GLY A 233 -3.08 -25.50 -45.04
N ALA A 234 -2.09 -25.86 -45.86
CA ALA A 234 -0.84 -26.47 -45.41
C ALA A 234 -0.02 -25.56 -44.47
N ALA A 235 0.02 -24.25 -44.72
CA ALA A 235 0.72 -23.30 -43.85
C ALA A 235 0.06 -23.19 -42.46
N ARG A 236 -1.27 -23.25 -42.37
CA ARG A 236 -1.98 -23.25 -41.08
C ARG A 236 -1.79 -24.56 -40.33
N GLU A 237 -1.79 -25.68 -41.04
CA GLU A 237 -1.59 -27.00 -40.45
C GLU A 237 -0.16 -27.20 -39.91
N ALA A 238 0.85 -26.67 -40.61
CA ALA A 238 2.24 -26.65 -40.13
C ALA A 238 2.42 -25.77 -38.87
N ILE A 239 1.76 -24.62 -38.80
CA ILE A 239 1.79 -23.74 -37.61
C ILE A 239 1.07 -24.40 -36.43
N LEU A 240 -0.06 -25.10 -36.67
CA LEU A 240 -0.77 -25.83 -35.62
C LEU A 240 0.06 -27.01 -35.08
N GLN A 241 0.77 -27.74 -35.95
CA GLN A 241 1.67 -28.83 -35.52
C GLN A 241 2.89 -28.34 -34.73
N ASP A 242 3.49 -27.20 -35.11
CA ASP A 242 4.58 -26.60 -34.33
C ASP A 242 4.11 -26.17 -32.94
N LEU A 243 2.91 -25.58 -32.87
CA LEU A 243 2.31 -25.12 -31.62
C LEU A 243 1.90 -26.31 -30.72
N GLU A 244 1.39 -27.40 -31.28
CA GLU A 244 1.14 -28.67 -30.57
C GLU A 244 2.41 -29.30 -30.00
N ASN A 245 3.51 -29.31 -30.77
CA ASN A 245 4.80 -29.86 -30.34
C ASN A 245 5.50 -29.01 -29.27
N ARG A 246 5.24 -27.70 -29.24
CA ARG A 246 5.76 -26.80 -28.19
C ARG A 246 4.95 -26.91 -26.91
N LEU A 247 3.63 -27.08 -27.01
CA LEU A 247 2.76 -27.30 -25.86
C LEU A 247 2.95 -28.67 -25.21
N SER A 248 3.27 -29.72 -25.96
CA SER A 248 3.54 -31.04 -25.40
C SER A 248 4.86 -31.14 -24.63
N LYS A 249 5.77 -30.16 -24.80
CA LYS A 249 7.07 -30.08 -24.11
C LYS A 249 7.12 -29.05 -22.98
N ALA A 250 6.06 -28.26 -22.77
CA ALA A 250 6.03 -27.21 -21.75
C ALA A 250 5.35 -27.72 -20.46
N ASN A 251 5.89 -27.38 -19.29
CA ASN A 251 5.26 -27.68 -18.00
C ASN A 251 4.18 -26.63 -17.68
N VAL A 252 2.91 -26.99 -17.86
CA VAL A 252 1.74 -26.09 -17.86
C VAL A 252 1.46 -25.47 -16.47
N GLU A 253 2.03 -26.04 -15.41
CA GLU A 253 1.83 -25.56 -14.03
C GLU A 253 2.73 -24.37 -13.64
N SER A 254 3.85 -24.13 -14.35
CA SER A 254 4.79 -23.05 -13.99
C SER A 254 4.59 -21.74 -14.78
N THR A 255 3.47 -21.58 -15.47
CA THR A 255 3.25 -20.46 -16.41
C THR A 255 2.32 -19.39 -15.83
N ALA A 256 2.57 -18.12 -16.16
CA ALA A 256 1.84 -16.94 -15.63
C ALA A 256 0.31 -17.03 -15.84
N PRO A 257 -0.53 -16.47 -14.95
CA PRO A 257 -1.99 -16.66 -14.95
C PRO A 257 -2.69 -16.30 -16.27
N ASP A 258 -2.25 -15.24 -16.96
CA ASP A 258 -2.78 -14.84 -18.28
C ASP A 258 -2.54 -15.90 -19.38
N THR A 259 -1.47 -16.70 -19.24
CA THR A 259 -1.17 -17.80 -20.16
C THR A 259 -2.01 -19.05 -19.89
N GLN A 260 -2.46 -19.27 -18.65
CA GLN A 260 -3.41 -20.35 -18.33
C GLN A 260 -4.82 -20.04 -18.88
N GLU A 261 -5.26 -18.78 -18.78
CA GLU A 261 -6.59 -18.38 -19.28
C GLU A 261 -6.67 -18.50 -20.81
N THR A 262 -5.60 -18.17 -21.52
CA THR A 262 -5.50 -18.33 -22.98
C THR A 262 -5.44 -19.80 -23.40
N LEU A 263 -4.75 -20.66 -22.65
CA LEU A 263 -4.75 -22.12 -22.89
C LEU A 263 -6.12 -22.77 -22.66
N GLN A 264 -6.88 -22.32 -21.65
CA GLN A 264 -8.27 -22.78 -21.45
C GLN A 264 -9.20 -22.36 -22.59
N LYS A 265 -9.05 -21.12 -23.10
CA LYS A 265 -9.82 -20.63 -24.27
C LYS A 265 -9.51 -21.45 -25.53
N LEU A 266 -8.26 -21.90 -25.72
CA LEU A 266 -7.87 -22.77 -26.83
C LEU A 266 -8.41 -24.21 -26.67
N ARG A 267 -8.42 -24.78 -25.46
CA ARG A 267 -9.05 -26.08 -25.16
C ARG A 267 -10.55 -26.08 -25.49
N ARG A 268 -11.25 -25.00 -25.16
CA ARG A 268 -12.70 -24.84 -25.37
C ARG A 268 -13.08 -24.76 -26.86
N ASN A 269 -12.19 -24.28 -27.72
CA ASN A 269 -12.43 -24.14 -29.16
C ASN A 269 -12.05 -25.38 -29.99
N LYS A 270 -11.55 -26.47 -29.38
CA LYS A 270 -11.19 -27.76 -30.03
C LYS A 270 -10.22 -27.65 -31.22
N THR A 271 -9.45 -26.57 -31.32
CA THR A 271 -8.53 -26.35 -32.45
C THR A 271 -7.18 -27.06 -32.32
N VAL A 272 -6.86 -27.60 -31.13
CA VAL A 272 -5.55 -28.21 -30.78
C VAL A 272 -5.80 -29.43 -29.86
N ARG A 273 -5.15 -30.58 -30.13
CA ARG A 273 -5.22 -31.78 -29.26
C ARG A 273 -4.17 -31.70 -28.15
N VAL A 274 -4.62 -31.42 -26.93
CA VAL A 274 -3.78 -31.48 -25.72
C VAL A 274 -3.88 -32.89 -25.12
N PRO A 275 -2.78 -33.54 -24.68
CA PRO A 275 -2.84 -34.82 -23.98
C PRO A 275 -3.69 -34.72 -22.71
N GLU A 276 -4.59 -35.68 -22.52
CA GLU A 276 -5.47 -35.77 -21.35
C GLU A 276 -4.60 -36.13 -20.13
N THR A 277 -4.40 -35.15 -19.24
CA THR A 277 -3.83 -35.39 -17.92
C THR A 277 -4.78 -36.34 -17.19
N GLN A 278 -4.33 -37.53 -16.85
CA GLN A 278 -5.09 -38.43 -16.00
C GLN A 278 -5.33 -37.70 -14.67
N GLU A 279 -6.56 -37.21 -14.47
CA GLU A 279 -6.94 -36.55 -13.24
C GLU A 279 -6.97 -37.61 -12.14
N LEU A 280 -5.92 -37.63 -11.31
CA LEU A 280 -5.84 -38.44 -10.11
C LEU A 280 -6.71 -37.79 -9.02
N VAL A 281 -7.37 -38.62 -8.23
CA VAL A 281 -8.25 -38.20 -7.12
C VAL A 281 -7.83 -38.97 -5.88
N GLU A 282 -7.58 -38.21 -4.81
CA GLU A 282 -7.18 -38.75 -3.52
C GLU A 282 -8.35 -39.45 -2.81
N CYS A 283 -8.08 -40.61 -2.21
CA CYS A 283 -9.01 -41.32 -1.34
C CYS A 283 -8.98 -40.73 0.08
N VAL A 284 -10.12 -40.27 0.60
CA VAL A 284 -10.19 -39.64 1.94
C VAL A 284 -9.80 -40.58 3.09
N SER A 285 -9.83 -41.90 2.89
CA SER A 285 -9.57 -42.88 3.95
C SER A 285 -8.14 -43.40 4.01
N CYS A 286 -7.46 -43.56 2.87
CA CYS A 286 -6.07 -44.03 2.83
C CYS A 286 -5.08 -42.95 2.38
N LEU A 287 -5.59 -41.82 1.86
CA LEU A 287 -4.81 -40.68 1.36
C LEU A 287 -3.94 -41.02 0.15
N ASP A 288 -4.23 -42.13 -0.53
CA ASP A 288 -3.57 -42.51 -1.79
C ASP A 288 -4.35 -41.97 -3.00
N ASP A 289 -3.61 -41.69 -4.08
CA ASP A 289 -4.14 -41.18 -5.35
C ASP A 289 -4.59 -42.31 -6.29
N PHE A 290 -5.83 -42.22 -6.77
CA PHE A 290 -6.42 -43.20 -7.69
C PHE A 290 -6.95 -42.54 -8.96
N SER A 291 -7.11 -43.32 -10.02
CA SER A 291 -7.77 -42.84 -11.23
C SER A 291 -9.25 -42.55 -10.96
N LYS A 292 -9.84 -41.51 -11.59
CA LYS A 292 -11.29 -41.22 -11.47
C LYS A 292 -12.22 -42.41 -11.76
N LYS A 293 -11.75 -43.44 -12.47
CA LYS A 293 -12.54 -44.64 -12.80
C LYS A 293 -12.55 -45.67 -11.68
N ASP A 294 -11.56 -45.64 -10.80
CA ASP A 294 -11.35 -46.64 -9.74
C ASP A 294 -11.77 -46.14 -8.35
N VAL A 295 -12.50 -45.02 -8.32
CA VAL A 295 -12.94 -44.32 -7.10
C VAL A 295 -14.46 -44.29 -7.03
N VAL A 296 -15.00 -44.62 -5.86
CA VAL A 296 -16.40 -44.45 -5.51
C VAL A 296 -16.62 -43.04 -4.99
N LYS A 297 -17.30 -42.20 -5.78
CA LYS A 297 -17.64 -40.83 -5.40
C LYS A 297 -18.94 -40.81 -4.60
N VAL A 298 -18.85 -40.37 -3.35
CA VAL A 298 -20.03 -40.01 -2.53
C VAL A 298 -20.20 -38.48 -2.51
N VAL A 299 -21.27 -37.98 -1.87
CA VAL A 299 -21.63 -36.55 -1.90
C VAL A 299 -20.50 -35.65 -1.37
N CYS A 300 -19.82 -36.08 -0.30
CA CYS A 300 -18.79 -35.33 0.39
C CYS A 300 -17.36 -35.63 -0.08
N HIS A 301 -17.06 -36.91 -0.35
CA HIS A 301 -15.68 -37.38 -0.53
C HIS A 301 -15.58 -38.51 -1.55
N SER A 302 -14.35 -38.89 -1.86
CA SER A 302 -13.97 -39.95 -2.78
C SER A 302 -13.29 -41.09 -2.01
N TYR A 303 -13.67 -42.34 -2.29
CA TYR A 303 -13.07 -43.53 -1.68
C TYR A 303 -12.56 -44.49 -2.75
N CYS A 304 -11.39 -45.10 -2.54
CA CYS A 304 -11.02 -46.29 -3.31
C CYS A 304 -11.96 -47.46 -2.96
N SER A 305 -12.08 -48.43 -3.87
CA SER A 305 -12.99 -49.58 -3.70
C SER A 305 -12.81 -50.30 -2.35
N ASP A 306 -11.56 -50.53 -1.93
CA ASP A 306 -11.27 -51.29 -0.71
C ASP A 306 -11.65 -50.51 0.56
N CYS A 307 -11.35 -49.20 0.61
CA CYS A 307 -11.76 -48.35 1.71
C CYS A 307 -13.28 -48.20 1.78
N PHE A 308 -13.97 -48.14 0.64
CA PHE A 308 -15.42 -48.10 0.60
C PHE A 308 -16.03 -49.39 1.15
N VAL A 309 -15.53 -50.56 0.75
CA VAL A 309 -16.00 -51.86 1.29
C VAL A 309 -15.76 -51.97 2.80
N ARG A 310 -14.61 -51.51 3.29
CA ARG A 310 -14.31 -51.48 4.74
C ARG A 310 -15.27 -50.58 5.51
N LEU A 311 -15.59 -49.39 4.98
CA LEU A 311 -16.56 -48.46 5.58
C LEU A 311 -17.94 -49.13 5.75
N ILE A 312 -18.43 -49.79 4.70
CA ILE A 312 -19.73 -50.48 4.74
C ILE A 312 -19.69 -51.71 5.66
N THR A 313 -18.58 -52.45 5.67
CA THR A 313 -18.41 -53.61 6.56
C THR A 313 -18.46 -53.19 8.04
N ALA A 314 -17.81 -52.08 8.39
CA ALA A 314 -17.86 -51.53 9.75
C ALA A 314 -19.29 -51.10 10.13
N ALA A 315 -20.00 -50.42 9.22
CA ALA A 315 -21.38 -50.04 9.41
C ALA A 315 -22.33 -51.24 9.57
N CYS A 316 -22.07 -52.37 8.91
CA CYS A 316 -22.81 -53.64 9.09
C CYS A 316 -22.47 -54.39 10.39
N ALA A 317 -21.33 -54.08 11.01
CA ALA A 317 -20.89 -54.73 12.24
C ALA A 317 -21.41 -54.03 13.50
N ASN A 318 -21.66 -52.72 13.43
CA ASN A 318 -22.10 -51.92 14.57
C ASN A 318 -23.34 -51.09 14.25
N GLU A 319 -24.43 -51.32 14.99
CA GLU A 319 -25.70 -50.60 14.82
C GLU A 319 -25.55 -49.07 15.04
N GLN A 320 -24.61 -48.62 15.88
CA GLN A 320 -24.36 -47.18 16.08
C GLN A 320 -23.80 -46.48 14.83
N GLN A 321 -23.18 -47.23 13.93
CA GLN A 321 -22.61 -46.75 12.67
C GLN A 321 -23.59 -46.93 11.50
N TRP A 322 -24.82 -47.39 11.79
CA TRP A 322 -25.92 -47.50 10.84
C TRP A 322 -26.79 -46.24 10.88
N PRO A 323 -27.27 -45.72 9.72
CA PRO A 323 -26.89 -46.08 8.35
C PRO A 323 -25.46 -45.63 8.01
N PRO A 324 -24.78 -46.22 7.01
CA PRO A 324 -23.44 -45.79 6.59
C PRO A 324 -23.41 -44.30 6.20
N LYS A 325 -22.48 -43.54 6.78
CA LYS A 325 -22.31 -42.11 6.51
C LYS A 325 -20.88 -41.78 6.11
N CYS A 326 -20.73 -40.79 5.24
CA CYS A 326 -19.49 -40.05 5.04
C CYS A 326 -19.68 -38.68 5.70
N CYS A 327 -18.86 -38.37 6.71
CA CYS A 327 -19.02 -37.18 7.55
C CYS A 327 -20.43 -37.11 8.17
N LEU A 328 -21.25 -36.15 7.74
CA LEU A 328 -22.63 -35.98 8.20
C LEU A 328 -23.68 -36.45 7.15
N ASN A 329 -23.24 -36.92 5.98
CA ASN A 329 -24.11 -37.30 4.88
C ASN A 329 -24.31 -38.82 4.83
N GLN A 330 -25.57 -39.27 4.84
CA GLN A 330 -25.91 -40.68 4.65
C GLN A 330 -25.58 -41.12 3.21
N ILE A 331 -24.93 -42.27 3.07
CA ILE A 331 -24.59 -42.82 1.75
C ILE A 331 -25.82 -43.51 1.18
N PRO A 332 -26.28 -43.17 -0.05
CA PRO A 332 -27.45 -43.80 -0.64
C PRO A 332 -27.30 -45.32 -0.76
N PHE A 333 -28.32 -46.06 -0.33
CA PHE A 333 -28.30 -47.54 -0.33
C PHE A 333 -28.01 -48.16 -1.69
N ARG A 334 -28.44 -47.52 -2.79
CA ARG A 334 -28.12 -47.97 -4.15
C ARG A 334 -26.62 -47.93 -4.43
N THR A 335 -25.98 -46.80 -4.10
CA THR A 335 -24.52 -46.62 -4.20
C THR A 335 -23.76 -47.65 -3.37
N VAL A 336 -24.27 -47.98 -2.18
CA VAL A 336 -23.69 -49.06 -1.36
C VAL A 336 -23.80 -50.41 -2.09
N LEU A 337 -24.98 -50.80 -2.55
CA LEU A 337 -25.20 -52.08 -3.21
C LEU A 337 -24.45 -52.21 -4.54
N ASP A 338 -24.19 -51.13 -5.27
CA ASP A 338 -23.50 -51.18 -6.56
C ASP A 338 -21.98 -51.45 -6.41
N HIS A 339 -21.39 -51.04 -5.28
CA HIS A 339 -19.94 -51.02 -5.08
C HIS A 339 -19.40 -51.99 -4.02
N ILE A 340 -20.25 -52.85 -3.44
CA ILE A 340 -19.84 -53.89 -2.46
C ILE A 340 -19.86 -55.32 -3.05
N PRO A 341 -19.05 -56.26 -2.54
CA PRO A 341 -19.06 -57.66 -2.97
C PRO A 341 -20.37 -58.37 -2.57
N GLY A 342 -20.74 -59.41 -3.33
CA GLY A 342 -22.04 -60.08 -3.20
C GLY A 342 -22.34 -60.69 -1.83
N ASP A 343 -21.33 -61.17 -1.11
CA ASP A 343 -21.50 -61.72 0.23
C ASP A 343 -21.86 -60.63 1.25
N LEU A 344 -21.26 -59.44 1.11
CA LEU A 344 -21.58 -58.29 1.94
C LEU A 344 -22.96 -57.70 1.61
N LYS A 345 -23.44 -57.82 0.36
CA LYS A 345 -24.80 -57.39 -0.01
C LYS A 345 -25.88 -58.09 0.80
N LYS A 346 -25.77 -59.41 0.99
CA LYS A 346 -26.75 -60.20 1.77
C LYS A 346 -26.79 -59.76 3.22
N THR A 347 -25.62 -59.66 3.85
CA THR A 347 -25.50 -59.18 5.23
C THR A 347 -26.03 -57.75 5.37
N PHE A 348 -25.73 -56.87 4.41
CA PHE A 348 -26.22 -55.50 4.38
C PHE A 348 -27.75 -55.43 4.30
N GLU A 349 -28.39 -56.26 3.46
CA GLU A 349 -29.84 -56.32 3.33
C GLU A 349 -30.53 -56.88 4.59
N GLU A 350 -29.94 -57.90 5.22
CA GLU A 350 -30.41 -58.44 6.49
C GLU A 350 -30.34 -57.39 7.60
N ARG A 351 -29.18 -56.75 7.78
CA ARG A 351 -28.99 -55.67 8.76
C ARG A 351 -29.89 -54.47 8.48
N ARG A 352 -30.08 -54.09 7.21
CA ARG A 352 -31.05 -53.05 6.83
C ARG A 352 -32.45 -53.40 7.31
N SER A 353 -32.91 -54.62 7.07
CA SER A 353 -34.28 -55.02 7.42
C SER A 353 -34.56 -54.97 8.93
N GLU A 354 -33.52 -55.08 9.76
CA GLU A 354 -33.60 -54.98 11.22
C GLU A 354 -33.35 -53.54 11.70
N TRP A 355 -32.24 -52.93 11.29
CA TRP A 355 -31.73 -51.67 11.84
C TRP A 355 -32.38 -50.41 11.27
N GLU A 356 -33.09 -50.52 10.14
CA GLU A 356 -33.92 -49.42 9.60
C GLU A 356 -35.18 -49.18 10.46
N VAL A 357 -35.68 -50.20 11.15
CA VAL A 357 -36.77 -50.05 12.11
C VAL A 357 -36.21 -49.51 13.42
N PRO A 358 -36.76 -48.45 14.04
CA PRO A 358 -36.29 -47.97 15.35
C PRO A 358 -36.36 -49.06 16.44
N ILE A 359 -35.41 -49.07 17.38
CA ILE A 359 -35.35 -50.06 18.49
C ILE A 359 -36.71 -50.20 19.22
N ALA A 360 -37.40 -49.08 19.44
CA ALA A 360 -38.69 -49.05 20.11
C ALA A 360 -39.78 -49.85 19.38
N GLU A 361 -39.73 -49.89 18.05
CA GLU A 361 -40.74 -50.50 17.18
C GLU A 361 -40.39 -51.94 16.77
N ARG A 362 -39.16 -52.40 17.04
CA ARG A 362 -38.74 -53.77 16.75
C ARG A 362 -39.45 -54.76 17.67
N VAL A 363 -40.11 -55.73 17.06
CA VAL A 363 -40.76 -56.84 17.76
C VAL A 363 -39.98 -58.12 17.51
N TYR A 364 -39.37 -58.65 18.56
CA TYR A 364 -38.67 -59.92 18.53
C TYR A 364 -39.61 -61.08 18.85
N CYS A 365 -39.30 -62.27 18.31
CA CYS A 365 -39.98 -63.49 18.73
C CYS A 365 -39.74 -63.74 20.22
N HIS A 366 -40.80 -64.00 20.99
CA HIS A 366 -40.69 -64.24 22.44
C HIS A 366 -39.95 -65.53 22.80
N VAL A 367 -39.85 -66.48 21.85
CA VAL A 367 -39.10 -67.73 22.02
C VAL A 367 -37.61 -67.42 21.92
N PRO A 368 -36.81 -67.63 22.99
CA PRO A 368 -35.39 -67.26 23.01
C PRO A 368 -34.56 -67.93 21.91
N GLU A 369 -34.85 -69.20 21.61
CA GLU A 369 -34.20 -70.00 20.57
C GLU A 369 -34.50 -69.49 19.16
N CYS A 370 -35.62 -68.80 18.97
CA CYS A 370 -35.99 -68.21 17.69
C CYS A 370 -35.47 -66.77 17.59
N SER A 371 -35.79 -65.92 18.58
CA SER A 371 -35.39 -64.51 18.75
C SER A 371 -35.33 -63.63 17.49
N ALA A 372 -35.93 -64.08 16.38
CA ALA A 372 -35.88 -63.41 15.10
C ALA A 372 -36.76 -62.16 15.14
N VAL A 373 -36.29 -61.11 14.47
CA VAL A 373 -37.05 -59.87 14.27
C VAL A 373 -38.23 -60.19 13.39
N ILE A 374 -39.42 -59.84 13.86
CA ILE A 374 -40.66 -60.04 13.11
C ILE A 374 -40.85 -58.81 12.22
N PRO A 375 -40.82 -58.96 10.88
CA PRO A 375 -40.95 -57.82 9.98
C PRO A 375 -42.36 -57.21 10.12
N PRO A 376 -42.54 -55.89 9.92
CA PRO A 376 -43.82 -55.20 10.10
C PRO A 376 -45.00 -55.86 9.37
N ARG A 377 -44.77 -56.41 8.18
CA ARG A 377 -45.77 -57.17 7.39
C ARG A 377 -46.39 -58.37 8.11
N ASN A 378 -45.68 -58.95 9.08
CA ASN A 378 -46.15 -60.09 9.88
C ASN A 378 -46.69 -59.67 11.26
N ILE A 379 -46.82 -58.36 11.49
CA ILE A 379 -47.39 -57.78 12.70
C ILE A 379 -48.84 -57.39 12.42
N ASN A 380 -49.77 -58.03 13.11
CA ASN A 380 -51.19 -57.69 13.04
C ASN A 380 -51.54 -56.75 14.20
N LEU A 381 -51.40 -55.43 13.99
CA LEU A 381 -51.71 -54.41 15.00
C LEU A 381 -53.17 -54.51 15.49
N ALA A 382 -54.12 -54.81 14.61
CA ALA A 382 -55.53 -54.99 14.97
C ALA A 382 -55.78 -56.13 15.97
N LYS A 383 -54.94 -57.17 15.94
CA LYS A 383 -54.99 -58.30 16.88
C LYS A 383 -53.91 -58.20 17.97
N ARG A 384 -53.07 -57.15 17.92
CA ARG A 384 -51.89 -56.94 18.78
C ARG A 384 -50.97 -58.17 18.87
N VAL A 385 -50.83 -58.89 17.75
CA VAL A 385 -50.04 -60.13 17.64
C VAL A 385 -49.08 -60.06 16.46
N ALA A 386 -47.82 -60.36 16.71
CA ALA A 386 -46.75 -60.51 15.72
C ALA A 386 -46.43 -61.99 15.52
N ARG A 387 -46.27 -62.43 14.26
CA ARG A 387 -45.97 -63.84 13.94
C ARG A 387 -44.59 -63.99 13.28
N CYS A 388 -43.72 -64.80 13.85
CA CYS A 388 -42.40 -65.05 13.26
C CYS A 388 -42.46 -66.03 12.07
N SER A 389 -41.36 -66.15 11.32
CA SER A 389 -41.22 -67.08 10.18
C SER A 389 -41.39 -68.55 10.58
N GLN A 390 -41.11 -68.90 11.84
CA GLN A 390 -41.34 -70.23 12.44
C GLN A 390 -42.74 -70.38 13.05
N SER A 391 -43.67 -69.48 12.72
CA SER A 391 -45.09 -69.48 13.14
C SER A 391 -45.39 -69.22 14.63
N HIS A 392 -44.40 -68.89 15.46
CA HIS A 392 -44.63 -68.44 16.84
C HIS A 392 -45.36 -67.09 16.88
N SER A 393 -46.24 -66.89 17.85
CA SER A 393 -47.05 -65.67 18.02
C SER A 393 -46.69 -64.91 19.29
N THR A 394 -46.27 -63.65 19.15
CA THR A 394 -45.85 -62.74 20.24
C THR A 394 -46.85 -61.59 20.40
N CYS A 395 -47.16 -61.19 21.63
CA CYS A 395 -47.95 -59.99 21.92
C CYS A 395 -47.10 -58.73 21.65
N THR A 396 -47.65 -57.75 20.92
CA THR A 396 -46.91 -56.52 20.55
C THR A 396 -46.74 -55.53 21.70
N ILE A 397 -47.47 -55.69 22.81
CA ILE A 397 -47.42 -54.78 23.97
C ILE A 397 -46.40 -55.30 24.99
N CYS A 398 -46.68 -56.45 25.60
CA CYS A 398 -45.86 -57.03 26.67
C CYS A 398 -44.68 -57.88 26.16
N ARG A 399 -44.55 -58.04 24.83
CA ARG A 399 -43.48 -58.83 24.17
C ARG A 399 -43.40 -60.31 24.62
N ARG A 400 -44.47 -60.84 25.22
CA ARG A 400 -44.63 -62.23 25.72
C ARG A 400 -45.47 -63.10 24.76
N PRO A 401 -45.67 -64.42 25.03
CA PRO A 401 -46.53 -65.26 24.19
C PRO A 401 -47.92 -64.63 23.99
N ALA A 402 -48.46 -64.70 22.77
CA ALA A 402 -49.76 -64.08 22.46
C ALA A 402 -50.89 -64.57 23.37
N HIS A 403 -51.67 -63.64 23.94
CA HIS A 403 -52.72 -63.94 24.94
C HIS A 403 -54.12 -64.25 24.34
N GLY A 404 -54.20 -64.50 23.03
CA GLY A 404 -55.44 -64.83 22.35
C GLY A 404 -56.47 -63.69 22.36
N LYS A 405 -57.67 -63.92 22.91
CA LYS A 405 -58.74 -62.92 23.03
C LYS A 405 -58.69 -62.10 24.33
N ASN A 406 -57.72 -62.36 25.21
CA ASN A 406 -57.62 -61.66 26.49
C ASN A 406 -56.87 -60.32 26.33
N GLU A 407 -57.31 -59.30 27.08
CA GLU A 407 -56.66 -57.99 27.17
C GLU A 407 -55.26 -58.15 27.79
N CYS A 408 -54.29 -57.34 27.34
CA CYS A 408 -52.92 -57.39 27.85
C CYS A 408 -52.85 -56.69 29.23
N PRO A 409 -52.36 -57.36 30.29
CA PRO A 409 -52.31 -56.77 31.63
C PRO A 409 -51.27 -55.63 31.78
N GLU A 410 -50.24 -55.62 30.93
CA GLU A 410 -49.16 -54.61 30.94
C GLU A 410 -49.42 -53.44 29.98
N ASP A 411 -50.66 -53.29 29.50
CA ASP A 411 -51.06 -52.17 28.64
C ASP A 411 -51.28 -50.91 29.49
N GLN A 412 -50.26 -50.05 29.54
CA GLN A 412 -50.28 -48.83 30.34
C GLN A 412 -51.40 -47.86 29.94
N GLU A 413 -51.63 -47.67 28.63
CA GLU A 413 -52.69 -46.78 28.14
C GLU A 413 -54.07 -47.28 28.56
N MET A 414 -54.29 -48.59 28.49
CA MET A 414 -55.52 -49.20 28.97
C MET A 414 -55.65 -49.11 30.49
N ASN A 415 -54.56 -49.26 31.24
CA ASN A 415 -54.56 -49.09 32.69
C ASN A 415 -54.91 -47.65 33.09
N MET A 416 -54.36 -46.64 32.40
CA MET A 416 -54.72 -45.23 32.61
C MET A 416 -56.20 -44.97 32.25
N THR A 417 -56.68 -45.55 31.16
CA THR A 417 -58.10 -45.45 30.77
C THR A 417 -59.01 -46.13 31.80
N ASN A 418 -58.58 -47.22 32.42
CA ASN A 418 -59.31 -47.90 33.49
C ASN A 418 -59.35 -47.08 34.77
N LEU A 419 -58.23 -46.46 35.16
CA LEU A 419 -58.19 -45.55 36.30
C LEU A 419 -59.13 -44.36 36.09
N LEU A 420 -59.07 -43.72 34.91
CA LEU A 420 -59.99 -42.67 34.53
C LEU A 420 -61.44 -43.14 34.56
N ALA A 421 -61.72 -44.33 34.05
CA ALA A 421 -63.06 -44.93 34.10
C ALA A 421 -63.56 -45.16 35.54
N GLU A 422 -62.69 -45.60 36.45
CA GLU A 422 -63.03 -45.77 37.86
C GLU A 422 -63.30 -44.43 38.56
N GLU A 423 -62.46 -43.43 38.28
CA GLU A 423 -62.61 -42.06 38.79
C GLU A 423 -63.91 -41.42 38.29
N GLU A 424 -64.23 -41.57 37.00
CA GLU A 424 -65.47 -41.09 36.38
C GLU A 424 -66.70 -41.93 36.71
N GLY A 425 -66.53 -43.13 37.28
CA GLY A 425 -67.60 -44.06 37.61
C GLY A 425 -68.21 -44.77 36.38
N TRP A 426 -67.46 -44.87 35.28
CA TRP A 426 -67.81 -45.65 34.10
C TRP A 426 -67.80 -47.15 34.41
N LYS A 427 -68.69 -47.89 33.75
CA LYS A 427 -68.84 -49.35 33.97
C LYS A 427 -68.63 -50.11 32.67
N ARG A 428 -68.01 -51.29 32.77
CA ARG A 428 -67.81 -52.19 31.62
C ARG A 428 -69.07 -53.01 31.37
N CYS A 429 -69.50 -53.07 30.12
CA CYS A 429 -70.55 -53.99 29.69
C CYS A 429 -70.10 -55.44 29.89
N SER A 430 -70.90 -56.30 30.55
CA SER A 430 -70.51 -57.70 30.76
C SER A 430 -70.52 -58.57 29.49
N GLN A 431 -71.15 -58.11 28.41
CA GLN A 431 -71.14 -58.82 27.13
C GLN A 431 -69.99 -58.40 26.19
N CYS A 432 -69.84 -57.10 25.91
CA CYS A 432 -68.83 -56.62 24.96
C CYS A 432 -67.64 -55.90 25.60
N ARG A 433 -67.60 -55.78 26.93
CA ARG A 433 -66.55 -55.10 27.73
C ARG A 433 -66.30 -53.62 27.43
N ALA A 434 -67.08 -53.01 26.54
CA ALA A 434 -67.02 -51.58 26.29
C ALA A 434 -67.29 -50.80 27.59
N LEU A 435 -66.52 -49.73 27.81
CA LEU A 435 -66.79 -48.76 28.87
C LEU A 435 -68.05 -47.97 28.51
N VAL A 436 -68.98 -47.90 29.47
CA VAL A 436 -70.27 -47.23 29.34
C VAL A 436 -70.32 -46.16 30.41
N GLU A 437 -70.55 -44.92 29.97
CA GLU A 437 -70.85 -43.79 30.83
C GLU A 437 -72.35 -43.76 31.15
N HIS A 438 -72.71 -43.46 32.40
CA HIS A 438 -74.10 -43.28 32.81
C HIS A 438 -74.56 -41.84 32.62
N ARG A 439 -75.50 -41.61 31.69
CA ARG A 439 -76.09 -40.29 31.42
C ARG A 439 -77.57 -40.19 31.77
N GLU A 440 -78.24 -41.30 32.07
CA GLU A 440 -79.69 -41.35 32.28
C GLU A 440 -80.07 -41.33 33.78
N ALA A 441 -81.37 -41.23 34.06
CA ALA A 441 -81.90 -41.21 35.42
C ALA A 441 -82.23 -42.61 35.97
N CYS A 442 -82.16 -43.68 35.16
CA CYS A 442 -82.53 -45.04 35.58
C CYS A 442 -81.30 -45.95 35.76
N GLN A 443 -81.41 -46.97 36.61
CA GLN A 443 -80.36 -48.00 36.78
C GLN A 443 -80.26 -48.98 35.60
N HIS A 444 -81.27 -49.04 34.73
CA HIS A 444 -81.25 -49.81 33.49
C HIS A 444 -80.34 -49.12 32.47
N MET A 445 -79.46 -49.87 31.83
CA MET A 445 -78.60 -49.39 30.74
C MET A 445 -78.60 -50.37 29.58
N THR A 446 -78.62 -49.82 28.36
CA THR A 446 -78.49 -50.59 27.13
C THR A 446 -77.15 -50.27 26.48
N CYS A 447 -76.27 -51.26 26.39
CA CYS A 447 -75.00 -51.09 25.69
C CYS A 447 -75.23 -51.01 24.17
N ARG A 448 -74.29 -50.40 23.43
CA ARG A 448 -74.29 -50.35 21.96
C ARG A 448 -74.35 -51.73 21.29
N CYS A 449 -73.94 -52.80 21.99
CA CYS A 449 -74.06 -54.18 21.52
C CYS A 449 -75.47 -54.78 21.70
N GLY A 450 -76.43 -54.02 22.23
CA GLY A 450 -77.79 -54.45 22.52
C GLY A 450 -77.98 -55.10 23.90
N TYR A 451 -76.90 -55.31 24.67
CA TYR A 451 -76.99 -55.92 26.00
C TYR A 451 -77.59 -54.95 27.01
N GLN A 452 -78.63 -55.40 27.71
CA GLN A 452 -79.29 -54.64 28.76
C GLN A 452 -78.82 -55.11 30.15
N PHE A 453 -78.35 -54.17 30.97
CA PHE A 453 -77.75 -54.46 32.27
C PHE A 453 -78.08 -53.42 33.34
N CYS A 454 -77.93 -53.78 34.61
CA CYS A 454 -78.00 -52.85 35.73
C CYS A 454 -76.66 -52.14 35.89
N TYR A 455 -76.64 -50.80 35.91
CA TYR A 455 -75.40 -50.02 36.01
C TYR A 455 -74.71 -50.14 37.38
N VAL A 456 -75.45 -50.46 38.44
CA VAL A 456 -74.90 -50.63 39.79
C VAL A 456 -74.02 -51.89 39.87
N CYS A 457 -74.53 -53.04 39.40
CA CYS A 457 -73.87 -54.35 39.58
C CYS A 457 -73.37 -55.01 38.28
N CYS A 458 -73.58 -54.39 37.12
CA CYS A 458 -73.19 -54.87 35.79
C CYS A 458 -73.79 -56.22 35.35
N ARG A 459 -74.78 -56.76 36.10
CA ARG A 459 -75.51 -57.99 35.76
C ARG A 459 -76.64 -57.72 34.77
N ARG A 460 -77.11 -58.78 34.10
CA ARG A 460 -78.23 -58.71 33.14
C ARG A 460 -79.43 -58.01 33.78
N TRP A 461 -80.12 -57.17 33.01
CA TRP A 461 -81.27 -56.42 33.51
C TRP A 461 -82.33 -57.36 34.12
N CYS A 462 -83.00 -56.89 35.19
CA CYS A 462 -83.97 -57.65 36.01
C CYS A 462 -83.43 -58.91 36.71
N THR A 463 -82.11 -59.11 36.80
CA THR A 463 -81.52 -60.25 37.55
C THR A 463 -80.92 -59.86 38.91
N CYS A 464 -81.05 -58.60 39.32
CA CYS A 464 -80.52 -58.05 40.57
C CYS A 464 -81.59 -57.26 41.34
N SER A 465 -81.40 -57.12 42.65
CA SER A 465 -82.22 -56.32 43.56
C SER A 465 -81.64 -54.92 43.83
N CYS A 466 -80.81 -54.41 42.93
CA CYS A 466 -80.20 -53.08 43.08
C CYS A 466 -81.26 -51.96 43.09
N THR A 467 -81.00 -50.94 43.90
CA THR A 467 -81.93 -49.82 44.11
C THR A 467 -81.41 -48.53 43.49
N MET A 468 -82.33 -47.57 43.28
CA MET A 468 -81.98 -46.22 42.86
C MET A 468 -81.10 -45.49 43.90
N ALA A 469 -81.23 -45.81 45.19
CA ALA A 469 -80.36 -45.28 46.24
C ALA A 469 -78.90 -45.69 46.01
N GLN A 470 -78.64 -46.97 45.72
CA GLN A 470 -77.29 -47.46 45.41
C GLN A 470 -76.70 -46.84 44.14
N LEU A 471 -77.53 -46.53 43.13
CA LEU A 471 -77.09 -45.80 41.95
C LEU A 471 -76.69 -44.36 42.29
N ASN A 472 -77.47 -43.68 43.13
CA ASN A 472 -77.19 -42.31 43.56
C ASN A 472 -75.92 -42.25 44.41
N GLU A 473 -75.68 -43.22 45.30
CA GLU A 473 -74.43 -43.35 46.05
C GLU A 473 -73.23 -43.53 45.12
N LEU A 474 -73.34 -44.38 44.10
CA LEU A 474 -72.28 -44.59 43.11
C LEU A 474 -71.98 -43.29 42.33
N LYS A 475 -73.01 -42.53 41.95
CA LYS A 475 -72.86 -41.22 41.27
C LYS A 475 -72.22 -40.18 42.18
N ALA A 476 -72.64 -40.11 43.45
CA ALA A 476 -72.08 -39.19 44.43
C ALA A 476 -70.59 -39.50 44.68
N ALA A 477 -70.23 -40.77 44.83
CA ALA A 477 -68.84 -41.19 45.01
C ALA A 477 -67.96 -40.86 43.80
N ALA A 478 -68.48 -41.02 42.57
CA ALA A 478 -67.78 -40.58 41.36
C ALA A 478 -67.64 -39.05 41.30
N GLY A 479 -68.68 -38.30 41.66
CA GLY A 479 -68.63 -36.84 41.74
C GLY A 479 -67.57 -36.32 42.72
N VAL A 480 -67.41 -36.97 43.88
CA VAL A 480 -66.34 -36.63 44.84
C VAL A 480 -64.96 -36.84 44.22
N ARG A 481 -64.70 -37.99 43.59
CA ARG A 481 -63.41 -38.28 42.94
C ARG A 481 -63.08 -37.28 41.82
N ARG A 482 -64.06 -36.90 41.00
CA ARG A 482 -63.88 -35.87 39.95
C ARG A 482 -63.51 -34.51 40.52
N ASN A 483 -64.21 -34.07 41.57
CA ASN A 483 -63.93 -32.79 42.22
C ASN A 483 -62.56 -32.79 42.90
N GLU A 484 -62.16 -33.92 43.50
CA GLU A 484 -60.84 -34.06 44.11
C GLU A 484 -59.71 -34.02 43.07
N ARG A 485 -59.87 -34.69 41.91
CA ARG A 485 -58.92 -34.59 40.79
C ARG A 485 -58.75 -33.14 40.33
N ARG A 486 -59.87 -32.46 40.06
CA ARG A 486 -59.85 -31.06 39.61
C ARG A 486 -59.12 -30.16 40.61
N ARG A 487 -59.35 -30.34 41.91
CA ARG A 487 -58.66 -29.58 42.96
C ARG A 487 -57.15 -29.83 42.95
N ARG A 488 -56.71 -31.08 42.75
CA ARG A 488 -55.28 -31.41 42.64
C ARG A 488 -54.65 -30.77 41.41
N GLU A 489 -55.32 -30.86 40.26
CA GLU A 489 -54.87 -30.23 39.00
C GLU A 489 -54.76 -28.71 39.13
N GLU A 490 -55.72 -28.06 39.81
CA GLU A 490 -55.67 -26.62 40.10
C GLU A 490 -54.46 -26.28 40.99
N GLN A 491 -54.23 -27.03 42.07
CA GLN A 491 -53.08 -26.85 42.97
C GLN A 491 -51.75 -27.03 42.22
N GLU A 492 -51.60 -28.12 41.46
CA GLU A 492 -50.42 -28.39 40.65
C GLU A 492 -50.20 -27.28 39.61
N SER A 493 -51.27 -26.74 39.02
CA SER A 493 -51.16 -25.63 38.06
C SER A 493 -50.67 -24.33 38.69
N GLU A 494 -51.07 -24.04 39.94
CA GLU A 494 -50.63 -22.87 40.68
C GLU A 494 -49.17 -23.01 41.13
N GLU A 495 -48.78 -24.20 41.61
CA GLU A 495 -47.39 -24.52 41.97
C GLU A 495 -46.46 -24.40 40.74
N LEU A 496 -46.87 -24.96 39.60
CA LEU A 496 -46.10 -24.85 38.35
C LEU A 496 -45.94 -23.38 37.91
N ARG A 497 -47.00 -22.56 38.02
CA ARG A 497 -46.91 -21.12 37.71
C ARG A 497 -45.92 -20.41 38.63
N GLN A 498 -45.91 -20.71 39.93
CA GLN A 498 -44.96 -20.13 40.88
C GLN A 498 -43.52 -20.52 40.57
N ILE A 499 -43.28 -21.80 40.27
CA ILE A 499 -41.96 -22.31 39.91
C ILE A 499 -41.44 -21.64 38.63
N LEU A 500 -42.28 -21.53 37.59
CA LEU A 500 -41.89 -20.88 36.33
C LEU A 500 -41.54 -19.40 36.53
N ALA A 501 -42.31 -18.67 37.34
CA ALA A 501 -42.01 -17.28 37.66
C ALA A 501 -40.69 -17.11 38.43
N GLN A 502 -40.34 -18.07 39.30
CA GLN A 502 -39.04 -18.07 39.99
C GLN A 502 -37.87 -18.34 39.04
N ILE A 503 -38.05 -19.25 38.07
CA ILE A 503 -37.03 -19.52 37.05
C ILE A 503 -36.78 -18.28 36.19
N GLU A 504 -37.83 -17.62 35.71
CA GLU A 504 -37.71 -16.39 34.91
C GLU A 504 -36.98 -15.26 35.65
N GLU A 505 -37.22 -15.12 36.96
CA GLU A 505 -36.50 -14.17 37.82
C GLU A 505 -35.00 -14.49 37.93
N LEU A 506 -34.65 -15.78 38.09
CA LEU A 506 -33.25 -16.21 38.16
C LEU A 506 -32.53 -16.02 36.83
N GLU A 507 -33.16 -16.41 35.72
CA GLU A 507 -32.62 -16.21 34.37
C GLU A 507 -32.36 -14.72 34.08
N ARG A 508 -33.25 -13.83 34.53
CA ARG A 508 -33.03 -12.38 34.40
C ARG A 508 -31.81 -11.89 35.17
N ARG A 509 -31.63 -12.34 36.41
CA ARG A 509 -30.44 -11.98 37.22
C ARG A 509 -29.15 -12.54 36.63
N GLU A 510 -29.19 -13.77 36.13
CA GLU A 510 -28.04 -14.37 35.44
C GLU A 510 -27.69 -13.60 34.16
N ALA A 511 -28.69 -13.19 33.37
CA ALA A 511 -28.49 -12.35 32.19
C ALA A 511 -27.91 -10.97 32.55
N GLU A 512 -28.37 -10.33 33.62
CA GLU A 512 -27.82 -9.06 34.12
C GLU A 512 -26.34 -9.20 34.54
N ILE A 513 -25.98 -10.29 35.24
CA ILE A 513 -24.58 -10.57 35.63
C ILE A 513 -23.71 -10.84 34.39
N GLN A 514 -24.21 -11.61 33.43
CA GLN A 514 -23.49 -11.90 32.19
C GLN A 514 -23.24 -10.61 31.38
N GLU A 515 -24.24 -9.74 31.29
CA GLU A 515 -24.11 -8.45 30.61
C GLU A 515 -23.12 -7.53 31.34
N GLN A 516 -23.17 -7.46 32.67
CA GLN A 516 -22.18 -6.72 33.46
C GLN A 516 -20.75 -7.25 33.24
N HIS A 517 -20.57 -8.57 33.20
CA HIS A 517 -19.27 -9.18 32.92
C HIS A 517 -18.80 -8.86 31.49
N ARG A 518 -19.71 -8.86 30.50
CA ARG A 518 -19.41 -8.46 29.12
C ARG A 518 -18.92 -7.02 29.05
N ILE A 519 -19.63 -6.10 29.70
CA ILE A 519 -19.26 -4.67 29.77
C ILE A 519 -17.91 -4.49 30.49
N ALA A 520 -17.68 -5.21 31.59
CA ALA A 520 -16.41 -5.15 32.32
C ALA A 520 -15.21 -5.60 31.47
N MET A 521 -15.35 -6.71 30.74
CA MET A 521 -14.34 -7.20 29.80
C MET A 521 -14.08 -6.21 28.66
N GLN A 522 -15.12 -5.57 28.12
CA GLN A 522 -14.97 -4.52 27.10
C GLN A 522 -14.19 -3.31 27.66
N ARG A 523 -14.50 -2.88 28.89
CA ARG A 523 -13.80 -1.77 29.57
C ARG A 523 -12.32 -2.08 29.83
N GLU A 524 -11.98 -3.30 30.27
CA GLU A 524 -10.58 -3.68 30.46
C GLU A 524 -9.80 -3.72 29.14
N ARG A 525 -10.41 -4.27 28.08
CA ARG A 525 -9.80 -4.25 26.73
C ARG A 525 -9.58 -2.81 26.24
N ALA A 526 -10.57 -1.94 26.42
CA ALA A 526 -10.46 -0.53 26.05
C ALA A 526 -9.33 0.17 26.83
N ARG A 527 -9.20 -0.08 28.14
CA ARG A 527 -8.07 0.43 28.96
C ARG A 527 -6.71 -0.06 28.46
N GLY A 528 -6.60 -1.33 28.12
CA GLY A 528 -5.39 -1.90 27.53
C GLY A 528 -5.00 -1.22 26.21
N GLU A 529 -5.98 -0.97 25.34
CA GLU A 529 -5.76 -0.28 24.06
C GLU A 529 -5.37 1.19 24.25
N ILE A 530 -5.95 1.90 25.23
CA ILE A 530 -5.53 3.26 25.58
C ILE A 530 -4.05 3.28 25.98
N LEU A 531 -3.63 2.37 26.86
CA LEU A 531 -2.24 2.28 27.31
C LEU A 531 -1.29 1.91 26.17
N ARG A 532 -1.70 0.99 25.27
CA ARG A 532 -0.93 0.63 24.08
C ARG A 532 -0.73 1.85 23.17
N ARG A 533 -1.80 2.56 22.82
CA ARG A 533 -1.74 3.77 21.99
C ARG A 533 -0.86 4.85 22.59
N GLN A 534 -0.93 5.06 23.90
CA GLN A 534 -0.03 5.99 24.61
C GLN A 534 1.45 5.55 24.52
N THR A 535 1.71 4.25 24.64
CA THR A 535 3.07 3.71 24.53
C THR A 535 3.65 3.92 23.13
N VAL A 536 2.83 3.69 22.10
CA VAL A 536 3.20 3.93 20.69
C VAL A 536 3.47 5.42 20.45
N GLU A 537 2.57 6.30 20.87
CA GLU A 537 2.75 7.76 20.76
C GLU A 537 4.07 8.23 21.41
N VAL A 538 4.35 7.79 22.65
CA VAL A 538 5.61 8.16 23.33
C VAL A 538 6.84 7.64 22.57
N LYS A 539 6.77 6.41 22.02
CA LYS A 539 7.84 5.84 21.19
C LYS A 539 8.09 6.69 19.95
N PHE A 540 7.05 7.07 19.21
CA PHE A 540 7.21 7.87 17.99
C PHE A 540 7.60 9.33 18.26
N GLN A 541 7.17 9.92 19.38
CA GLN A 541 7.70 11.21 19.84
C GLN A 541 9.20 11.17 20.12
N GLN A 542 9.72 10.07 20.70
CA GLN A 542 11.16 9.91 20.89
C GLN A 542 11.90 9.78 19.55
N LEU A 543 11.35 9.00 18.61
CA LEU A 543 11.91 8.88 17.25
C LEU A 543 11.91 10.22 16.51
N ALA A 544 10.85 11.02 16.64
CA ALA A 544 10.77 12.35 16.05
C ALA A 544 11.87 13.29 16.56
N ARG A 545 12.16 13.27 17.88
CA ARG A 545 13.28 14.06 18.45
C ARG A 545 14.64 13.60 17.93
N ILE A 546 14.85 12.30 17.79
CA ILE A 546 16.09 11.75 17.21
C ILE A 546 16.22 12.21 15.75
N LEU A 547 15.12 12.18 15.01
CA LEU A 547 15.06 12.60 13.61
C LEU A 547 15.32 14.11 13.44
N ASP A 548 14.75 14.96 14.30
CA ASP A 548 15.04 16.40 14.30
C ASP A 548 16.52 16.68 14.64
N GLY A 549 17.09 15.97 15.62
CA GLY A 549 18.53 16.06 15.91
C GLY A 549 19.40 15.62 14.72
N LEU A 550 18.99 14.59 13.98
CA LEU A 550 19.66 14.21 12.73
C LEU A 550 19.55 15.34 11.69
N HIS A 551 18.36 15.93 11.51
CA HIS A 551 18.14 17.02 10.56
C HIS A 551 19.09 18.20 10.81
N GLU A 552 19.23 18.63 12.07
CA GLU A 552 20.18 19.70 12.45
C GLU A 552 21.63 19.33 12.08
N THR A 553 22.04 18.10 12.36
CA THR A 553 23.42 17.66 12.04
C THR A 553 23.66 17.60 10.53
N GLN A 554 22.69 17.12 9.75
CA GLN A 554 22.81 17.03 8.29
C GLN A 554 22.78 18.41 7.64
N GLU A 555 21.95 19.32 8.13
CA GLU A 555 21.93 20.71 7.68
C GLU A 555 23.29 21.39 7.93
N GLY A 556 23.89 21.15 9.10
CA GLY A 556 25.24 21.62 9.40
C GLY A 556 26.32 21.04 8.48
N VAL A 557 26.24 19.73 8.15
CA VAL A 557 27.18 19.09 7.20
C VAL A 557 27.04 19.67 5.80
N VAL A 558 25.81 19.83 5.30
CA VAL A 558 25.56 20.42 3.98
C VAL A 558 26.03 21.87 3.94
N GLY A 559 25.73 22.67 4.96
CA GLY A 559 26.20 24.06 5.06
C GLY A 559 27.74 24.16 5.07
N TRP A 560 28.42 23.29 5.81
CA TRP A 560 29.88 23.26 5.81
C TRP A 560 30.46 22.91 4.43
N GLN A 561 29.86 21.94 3.72
CA GLN A 561 30.26 21.59 2.35
C GLN A 561 30.09 22.76 1.38
N GLN A 562 28.98 23.49 1.47
CA GLN A 562 28.72 24.66 0.64
C GLN A 562 29.75 25.77 0.85
N GLU A 563 30.10 26.04 2.12
CA GLU A 563 31.13 27.03 2.44
C GLU A 563 32.52 26.57 1.99
N ALA A 564 32.84 25.28 2.10
CA ALA A 564 34.10 24.71 1.62
C ALA A 564 34.22 24.86 0.10
N ASP A 565 33.20 24.45 -0.67
CA ASP A 565 33.15 24.60 -2.13
C ASP A 565 33.33 26.07 -2.56
N ALA A 566 32.70 27.02 -1.84
CA ALA A 566 32.84 28.45 -2.11
C ALA A 566 34.25 28.99 -1.81
N ARG A 567 34.87 28.53 -0.72
CA ARG A 567 36.27 28.89 -0.39
C ARG A 567 37.22 28.34 -1.43
N ASP A 568 37.07 27.08 -1.82
CA ASP A 568 37.94 26.42 -2.80
C ASP A 568 37.86 27.10 -4.17
N LEU A 569 36.65 27.49 -4.61
CA LEU A 569 36.46 28.26 -5.84
C LEU A 569 37.13 29.65 -5.77
N ALA A 570 37.01 30.35 -4.63
CA ALA A 570 37.64 31.65 -4.44
C ALA A 570 39.17 31.55 -4.43
N VAL A 571 39.73 30.51 -3.80
CA VAL A 571 41.17 30.23 -3.79
C VAL A 571 41.67 29.89 -5.20
N ASP A 572 40.96 29.04 -5.94
CA ASP A 572 41.32 28.73 -7.33
C ASP A 572 41.27 29.99 -8.21
N ALA A 573 40.22 30.82 -8.09
CA ALA A 573 40.13 32.08 -8.83
C ALA A 573 41.32 33.01 -8.54
N GLN A 574 41.68 33.20 -7.27
CA GLN A 574 42.85 34.00 -6.88
C GLN A 574 44.16 33.42 -7.42
N ALA A 575 44.33 32.10 -7.36
CA ALA A 575 45.52 31.43 -7.87
C ALA A 575 45.65 31.57 -9.40
N LYS A 576 44.55 31.46 -10.14
CA LYS A 576 44.52 31.65 -11.60
C LYS A 576 44.77 33.10 -12.01
N GLU A 577 44.18 34.06 -11.30
CA GLU A 577 44.45 35.49 -11.54
C GLU A 577 45.93 35.81 -11.28
N ALA A 578 46.48 35.37 -10.15
CA ALA A 578 47.89 35.59 -9.82
C ALA A 578 48.85 34.93 -10.83
N ALA A 579 48.52 33.72 -11.31
CA ALA A 579 49.30 33.05 -12.34
C ALA A 579 49.27 33.82 -13.67
N LEU A 580 48.10 34.31 -14.08
CA LEU A 580 47.95 35.13 -15.28
C LEU A 580 48.71 36.45 -15.16
N ASP A 581 48.64 37.11 -14.01
CA ASP A 581 49.37 38.36 -13.75
C ASP A 581 50.89 38.16 -13.82
N ALA A 582 51.40 37.04 -13.29
CA ALA A 582 52.81 36.68 -13.37
C ALA A 582 53.26 36.41 -14.81
N GLU A 583 52.45 35.70 -15.60
CA GLU A 583 52.69 35.45 -17.02
C GLU A 583 52.70 36.76 -17.83
N GLN A 584 51.70 37.61 -17.62
CA GLN A 584 51.60 38.93 -18.27
C GLN A 584 52.80 39.82 -17.92
N ALA A 585 53.22 39.86 -16.66
CA ALA A 585 54.38 40.62 -16.22
C ALA A 585 55.71 40.09 -16.79
N ALA A 586 55.81 38.78 -17.04
CA ALA A 586 56.97 38.19 -17.71
C ALA A 586 57.00 38.55 -19.21
N GLU A 587 55.85 38.46 -19.89
CA GLU A 587 55.73 38.85 -21.29
C GLU A 587 56.01 40.33 -21.53
N LEU A 588 55.50 41.23 -20.69
CA LEU A 588 55.77 42.67 -20.81
C LEU A 588 57.26 42.98 -20.67
N ARG A 589 57.95 42.32 -19.74
CA ARG A 589 59.41 42.45 -19.60
C ARG A 589 60.15 41.99 -20.84
N ASP A 590 59.78 40.83 -21.41
CA ASP A 590 60.38 40.32 -22.65
C ASP A 590 60.12 41.26 -23.85
N ILE A 591 58.94 41.88 -23.93
CA ILE A 591 58.63 42.89 -24.94
C ILE A 591 59.47 44.15 -24.73
N ASP A 592 59.54 44.67 -23.51
CA ASP A 592 60.32 45.87 -23.19
C ASP A 592 61.82 45.65 -23.50
N ASP A 593 62.37 44.47 -23.21
CA ASP A 593 63.74 44.07 -23.57
C ASP A 593 63.92 43.99 -25.11
N LYS A 594 62.94 43.45 -25.84
CA LYS A 594 62.94 43.45 -27.32
C LYS A 594 62.87 44.86 -27.90
N ILE A 595 62.12 45.76 -27.28
CA ILE A 595 62.02 47.16 -27.72
C ILE A 595 63.36 47.87 -27.49
N ALA A 596 63.97 47.68 -26.32
CA ALA A 596 65.27 48.25 -25.98
C ALA A 596 66.36 47.78 -26.96
N THR A 597 66.44 46.48 -27.21
CA THR A 597 67.40 45.89 -28.16
C THR A 597 67.17 46.37 -29.60
N ARG A 598 65.94 46.33 -30.12
CA ARG A 598 65.63 46.81 -31.48
C ARG A 598 65.90 48.31 -31.66
N THR A 599 65.64 49.11 -30.62
CA THR A 599 65.93 50.55 -30.62
C THR A 599 67.44 50.80 -30.65
N ALA A 600 68.21 50.10 -29.81
CA ALA A 600 69.67 50.19 -29.80
C ALA A 600 70.29 49.75 -31.14
N ASP A 601 69.78 48.68 -31.74
CA ASP A 601 70.22 48.21 -33.07
C ASP A 601 69.88 49.22 -34.19
N ALA A 602 68.74 49.92 -34.09
CA ALA A 602 68.40 51.00 -35.01
C ALA A 602 69.35 52.20 -34.88
N GLU A 603 69.65 52.61 -33.64
CA GLU A 603 70.63 53.68 -33.36
C GLU A 603 72.02 53.32 -33.87
N ALA A 604 72.51 52.13 -33.53
CA ALA A 604 73.82 51.64 -33.94
C ALA A 604 73.96 51.57 -35.48
N ARG A 605 72.90 51.17 -36.19
CA ARG A 605 72.88 51.17 -37.67
C ARG A 605 73.02 52.57 -38.25
N LEU A 606 72.29 53.55 -37.72
CA LEU A 606 72.36 54.94 -38.17
C LEU A 606 73.71 55.57 -37.81
N ASP A 607 74.27 55.24 -36.65
CA ASP A 607 75.59 55.72 -36.24
C ASP A 607 76.71 55.12 -37.11
N ALA A 608 76.60 53.85 -37.49
CA ALA A 608 77.51 53.23 -38.44
C ALA A 608 77.37 53.81 -39.86
N GLU A 609 76.17 54.24 -40.27
CA GLU A 609 75.99 55.00 -41.51
C GLU A 609 76.65 56.38 -41.42
N LEU A 610 76.48 57.09 -40.30
CA LEU A 610 77.12 58.38 -40.06
C LEU A 610 78.64 58.26 -40.12
N ALA A 611 79.22 57.27 -39.44
CA ALA A 611 80.66 57.03 -39.45
C ALA A 611 81.20 56.83 -40.88
N ARG A 612 80.46 56.11 -41.72
CA ARG A 612 80.78 55.93 -43.15
C ARG A 612 80.68 57.25 -43.93
N ARG A 613 79.66 58.07 -43.68
CA ARG A 613 79.50 59.39 -44.31
C ARG A 613 80.64 60.33 -43.91
N VAL A 614 80.94 60.46 -42.61
CA VAL A 614 82.03 61.30 -42.10
C VAL A 614 83.39 60.87 -42.67
N ALA A 615 83.66 59.56 -42.76
CA ALA A 615 84.88 59.07 -43.38
C ALA A 615 84.99 59.44 -44.87
N LYS A 616 83.86 59.47 -45.59
CA LYS A 616 83.80 59.90 -46.98
C LYS A 616 83.96 61.42 -47.12
N GLU A 617 83.30 62.20 -46.26
CA GLU A 617 83.42 63.66 -46.22
C GLU A 617 84.85 64.11 -45.95
N ARG A 618 85.55 63.48 -44.98
CA ARG A 618 86.97 63.75 -44.74
C ARG A 618 87.85 63.49 -45.97
N ARG A 619 87.64 62.38 -46.67
CA ARG A 619 88.36 62.11 -47.93
C ARG A 619 88.08 63.19 -48.99
N LEU A 620 86.83 63.62 -49.11
CA LEU A 620 86.45 64.70 -50.04
C LEU A 620 87.08 66.04 -49.64
N GLU A 621 87.15 66.35 -48.35
CA GLU A 621 87.86 67.53 -47.84
C GLU A 621 89.35 67.47 -48.19
N ASP A 622 90.01 66.35 -47.91
CA ASP A 622 91.43 66.14 -48.21
C ASP A 622 91.71 66.25 -49.72
N ASP A 623 90.89 65.60 -50.55
CA ASP A 623 91.00 65.63 -52.02
C ASP A 623 90.77 67.04 -52.58
N TYR A 624 89.75 67.76 -52.08
CA TYR A 624 89.43 69.12 -52.52
C TYR A 624 90.48 70.14 -52.06
N GLU A 625 91.01 69.99 -50.84
CA GLU A 625 92.12 70.79 -50.34
C GLU A 625 93.38 70.58 -51.19
N ALA A 626 93.70 69.32 -51.54
CA ALA A 626 94.80 69.00 -52.44
C ALA A 626 94.62 69.67 -53.81
N GLN A 627 93.43 69.57 -54.42
CA GLN A 627 93.10 70.22 -55.68
C GLN A 627 93.21 71.76 -55.61
N LEU A 628 92.74 72.37 -54.53
CA LEU A 628 92.87 73.82 -54.32
C LEU A 628 94.34 74.24 -54.17
N ARG A 629 95.13 73.51 -53.38
CA ARG A 629 96.56 73.78 -53.22
C ARG A 629 97.32 73.66 -54.55
N GLU A 630 96.99 72.66 -55.37
CA GLU A 630 97.55 72.49 -56.70
C GLU A 630 97.16 73.64 -57.65
N TYR A 631 95.86 73.99 -57.72
CA TYR A 631 95.35 75.08 -58.54
C TYR A 631 95.98 76.44 -58.20
N TRP A 632 96.19 76.72 -56.91
CA TRP A 632 96.82 77.97 -56.47
C TRP A 632 98.35 77.93 -56.62
N ALA A 633 99.01 76.76 -56.53
CA ALA A 633 100.45 76.63 -56.70
C ALA A 633 100.95 77.13 -58.07
N ASP A 634 100.12 77.00 -59.11
CA ASP A 634 100.38 77.45 -60.48
C ASP A 634 100.26 78.98 -60.69
N LYS A 635 99.61 79.73 -59.78
CA LYS A 635 99.37 81.18 -59.89
C LYS A 635 100.45 82.07 -59.24
N ARG A 636 101.65 81.54 -59.00
CA ARG A 636 102.73 82.21 -58.25
C ARG A 636 103.40 83.34 -59.06
N VAL A 637 102.80 84.53 -59.12
CA VAL A 637 103.43 85.73 -59.69
C VAL A 637 103.21 86.94 -58.80
N ALA A 638 104.33 87.51 -58.33
CA ALA A 638 104.50 88.81 -57.70
C ALA A 638 103.81 89.04 -56.33
N GLY A 639 104.54 88.70 -55.25
CA GLY A 639 104.40 89.27 -53.91
C GLY A 639 103.05 89.09 -53.22
N GLY A 640 102.91 88.07 -52.37
CA GLY A 640 101.67 87.89 -51.62
C GLY A 640 101.78 86.87 -50.48
N GLU A 641 101.81 87.38 -49.26
CA GLU A 641 101.25 86.72 -48.08
C GLU A 641 99.71 86.75 -48.27
N GLY A 642 99.04 85.61 -48.49
CA GLY A 642 97.57 85.57 -48.71
C GLY A 642 97.02 84.34 -49.44
N GLN A 643 97.87 83.44 -49.94
CA GLN A 643 97.45 82.21 -50.63
C GLN A 643 96.82 81.17 -49.69
N GLU A 644 97.29 81.12 -48.44
CA GLU A 644 96.69 80.29 -47.38
C GLU A 644 95.28 80.77 -47.01
N ASP A 645 95.02 82.09 -47.12
CA ASP A 645 93.73 82.68 -46.80
C ASP A 645 92.65 82.30 -47.84
N GLU A 646 92.98 82.28 -49.14
CA GLU A 646 91.99 81.94 -50.19
C GLU A 646 91.62 80.45 -50.22
N VAL A 647 92.57 79.54 -50.00
CA VAL A 647 92.31 78.11 -49.79
C VAL A 647 91.43 77.91 -48.55
N GLY A 648 91.74 78.62 -47.45
CA GLY A 648 90.94 78.62 -46.23
C GLY A 648 89.50 79.08 -46.44
N VAL A 649 89.28 80.15 -47.21
CA VAL A 649 87.94 80.67 -47.53
C VAL A 649 87.12 79.65 -48.36
N ALA A 650 87.73 79.02 -49.37
CA ALA A 650 87.06 78.01 -50.19
C ALA A 650 86.74 76.72 -49.38
N MET A 651 87.65 76.29 -48.51
CA MET A 651 87.43 75.17 -47.57
C MET A 651 86.31 75.47 -46.57
N LEU A 652 86.26 76.70 -46.02
CA LEU A 652 85.17 77.15 -45.14
C LEU A 652 83.80 77.14 -45.84
N ALA A 653 83.74 77.44 -47.14
CA ALA A 653 82.49 77.38 -47.91
C ALA A 653 82.03 75.93 -48.19
N LEU A 654 82.95 74.98 -48.34
CA LEU A 654 82.63 73.54 -48.43
C LEU A 654 82.17 73.00 -47.07
N ARG A 655 82.91 73.27 -46.00
CA ARG A 655 82.58 72.89 -44.61
C ARG A 655 81.19 73.37 -44.20
N ARG A 656 80.86 74.64 -44.47
CA ARG A 656 79.51 75.17 -44.20
C ARG A 656 78.39 74.41 -44.91
N ARG A 657 78.62 73.91 -46.13
CA ARG A 657 77.64 73.10 -46.87
C ARG A 657 77.51 71.69 -46.28
N MET A 658 78.61 71.08 -45.86
CA MET A 658 78.58 69.78 -45.17
C MET A 658 77.91 69.89 -43.80
N ASP A 659 78.19 70.95 -43.03
CA ASP A 659 77.53 71.23 -41.74
C ASP A 659 76.02 71.40 -41.87
N GLU A 660 75.55 72.04 -42.95
CA GLU A 660 74.12 72.16 -43.27
C GLU A 660 73.50 70.78 -43.57
N GLY A 661 74.16 69.98 -44.42
CA GLY A 661 73.74 68.61 -44.69
C GLY A 661 73.72 67.72 -43.43
N TYR A 662 74.70 67.89 -42.54
CA TYR A 662 74.74 67.20 -41.26
C TYR A 662 73.58 67.59 -40.34
N ARG A 663 73.25 68.88 -40.23
CA ARG A 663 72.09 69.34 -39.46
C ARG A 663 70.77 68.77 -39.99
N GLN A 664 70.61 68.73 -41.31
CA GLN A 664 69.43 68.11 -41.94
C GLN A 664 69.36 66.61 -41.67
N TRP A 665 70.49 65.91 -41.76
CA TRP A 665 70.56 64.48 -41.43
C TRP A 665 70.29 64.21 -39.94
N GLN A 666 70.77 65.05 -39.02
CA GLN A 666 70.47 64.92 -37.59
C GLN A 666 68.98 65.06 -37.31
N ALA A 667 68.32 66.06 -37.91
CA ALA A 667 66.87 66.24 -37.79
C ALA A 667 66.10 65.03 -38.34
N TRP A 668 66.51 64.52 -39.51
CA TRP A 668 65.95 63.29 -40.10
C TRP A 668 66.18 62.05 -39.21
N ARG A 669 67.39 61.85 -38.68
CA ARG A 669 67.70 60.73 -37.77
C ARG A 669 66.82 60.75 -36.53
N ALA A 670 66.61 61.93 -35.94
CA ALA A 670 65.75 62.08 -34.78
C ALA A 670 64.30 61.65 -35.10
N THR A 671 63.75 62.12 -36.22
CA THR A 671 62.39 61.75 -36.66
C THR A 671 62.28 60.26 -37.01
N GLU A 672 63.28 59.67 -37.67
CA GLU A 672 63.26 58.25 -38.03
C GLU A 672 63.33 57.34 -36.80
N LEU A 673 64.18 57.67 -35.82
CA LEU A 673 64.27 56.94 -34.56
C LEU A 673 62.98 57.07 -33.73
N GLU A 674 62.37 58.26 -33.72
CA GLU A 674 61.10 58.50 -33.03
C GLU A 674 59.96 57.70 -33.68
N ALA A 675 59.88 57.70 -35.02
CA ALA A 675 58.92 56.88 -35.77
C ALA A 675 59.16 55.37 -35.56
N HIS A 676 60.41 54.92 -35.44
CA HIS A 676 60.73 53.53 -35.14
C HIS A 676 60.29 53.13 -33.73
N ARG A 677 60.59 53.96 -32.72
CA ARG A 677 60.14 53.75 -31.34
C ARG A 677 58.62 53.75 -31.24
N ALA A 678 57.93 54.64 -31.95
CA ALA A 678 56.47 54.67 -32.00
C ALA A 678 55.88 53.34 -32.51
N ARG A 679 56.39 52.79 -33.62
CA ARG A 679 55.95 51.48 -34.14
C ARG A 679 56.16 50.33 -33.14
N LEU A 680 57.27 50.35 -32.40
CA LEU A 680 57.57 49.36 -31.38
C LEU A 680 56.64 49.49 -30.16
N LEU A 681 56.30 50.72 -29.77
CA LEU A 681 55.31 50.98 -28.71
C LEU A 681 53.90 50.56 -29.12
N ASP A 682 53.51 50.74 -30.39
CA ASP A 682 52.23 50.24 -30.91
C ASP A 682 52.15 48.70 -30.78
N GLU A 683 53.23 47.97 -31.12
CA GLU A 683 53.30 46.51 -30.92
C GLU A 683 53.09 46.13 -29.44
N ARG A 684 53.67 46.88 -28.50
CA ARG A 684 53.49 46.70 -27.05
C ARG A 684 52.05 46.95 -26.62
N THR A 685 51.44 48.05 -27.05
CA THR A 685 50.06 48.40 -26.72
C THR A 685 49.08 47.35 -27.23
N ILE A 686 49.26 46.85 -28.46
CA ILE A 686 48.42 45.76 -29.00
C ILE A 686 48.50 44.51 -28.09
N ARG A 687 49.67 44.18 -27.56
CA ARG A 687 49.81 43.06 -26.63
C ARG A 687 49.09 43.32 -25.31
N GLU A 688 49.22 44.52 -24.74
CA GLU A 688 48.54 44.91 -23.49
C GLU A 688 47.01 44.79 -23.62
N GLU A 689 46.42 45.17 -24.76
CA GLU A 689 44.97 45.02 -25.02
C GLU A 689 44.53 43.53 -25.06
N LEU A 690 45.37 42.66 -25.62
CA LEU A 690 45.11 41.21 -25.61
C LEU A 690 45.19 40.63 -24.19
N MET A 691 46.12 41.12 -23.37
CA MET A 691 46.26 40.75 -21.96
C MET A 691 45.05 41.19 -21.14
N TYR A 692 44.58 42.43 -21.35
CA TYR A 692 43.34 42.95 -20.74
C TYR A 692 42.14 42.05 -21.06
N SER A 693 41.94 41.75 -22.35
CA SER A 693 40.86 40.87 -22.81
C SER A 693 40.94 39.46 -22.20
N ALA A 694 42.15 38.92 -22.03
CA ALA A 694 42.37 37.61 -21.40
C ALA A 694 41.97 37.62 -19.92
N ARG A 695 42.31 38.67 -19.17
CA ARG A 695 41.93 38.83 -17.76
C ARG A 695 40.41 38.91 -17.60
N HIS A 696 39.74 39.67 -18.45
CA HIS A 696 38.27 39.75 -18.44
C HIS A 696 37.60 38.41 -18.72
N ARG A 697 38.09 37.64 -19.69
CA ARG A 697 37.58 36.28 -19.96
C ARG A 697 37.82 35.31 -18.80
N LEU A 698 38.92 35.46 -18.06
CA LEU A 698 39.17 34.66 -16.86
C LEU A 698 38.18 35.01 -15.75
N ARG A 699 37.98 36.31 -15.46
CA ARG A 699 37.01 36.77 -14.47
C ARG A 699 35.59 36.33 -14.78
N ALA A 700 35.12 36.56 -16.01
CA ALA A 700 33.80 36.14 -16.44
C ALA A 700 33.57 34.63 -16.23
N ARG A 701 34.56 33.79 -16.52
CA ARG A 701 34.46 32.33 -16.26
C ARG A 701 34.32 32.01 -14.78
N HIS A 702 35.04 32.69 -13.89
CA HIS A 702 34.91 32.47 -12.45
C HIS A 702 33.61 33.06 -11.88
N GLU A 703 33.12 34.17 -12.44
CA GLU A 703 31.79 34.71 -12.14
C GLU A 703 30.69 33.72 -12.53
N ASP A 704 30.78 33.12 -13.73
CA ASP A 704 29.84 32.07 -14.18
C ASP A 704 29.88 30.84 -13.27
N MET A 705 31.07 30.38 -12.87
CA MET A 705 31.24 29.29 -11.92
C MET A 705 30.66 29.64 -10.53
N GLY A 706 30.85 30.88 -10.06
CA GLY A 706 30.29 31.38 -8.82
C GLY A 706 28.76 31.43 -8.85
N ALA A 707 28.19 31.86 -9.98
CA ALA A 707 26.75 31.87 -10.20
C ALA A 707 26.17 30.44 -10.24
N GLU A 708 26.87 29.48 -10.86
CA GLU A 708 26.47 28.07 -10.84
C GLU A 708 26.52 27.47 -9.45
N LEU A 709 27.57 27.77 -8.67
CA LEU A 709 27.66 27.35 -7.27
C LEU A 709 26.51 27.93 -6.44
N ALA A 710 26.18 29.21 -6.63
CA ALA A 710 25.05 29.85 -5.96
C ALA A 710 23.71 29.17 -6.29
N ARG A 711 23.48 28.82 -7.57
CA ARG A 711 22.30 28.03 -7.99
C ARG A 711 22.27 26.66 -7.30
N ARG A 712 23.40 25.95 -7.29
CA ARG A 712 23.53 24.65 -6.61
C ARG A 712 23.22 24.76 -5.11
N VAL A 713 23.70 25.78 -4.41
CA VAL A 713 23.42 26.02 -2.97
C VAL A 713 21.91 26.19 -2.73
N VAL A 714 21.23 26.98 -3.56
CA VAL A 714 19.76 27.16 -3.47
C VAL A 714 19.04 25.84 -3.72
N ALA A 715 19.50 25.07 -4.70
CA ALA A 715 18.92 23.76 -5.01
C ALA A 715 19.12 22.76 -3.86
N GLU A 716 20.31 22.71 -3.27
CA GLU A 716 20.61 21.84 -2.13
C GLU A 716 19.75 22.18 -0.90
N ARG A 717 19.49 23.47 -0.62
CA ARG A 717 18.56 23.88 0.45
C ARG A 717 17.13 23.40 0.20
N SER A 718 16.70 23.45 -1.07
CA SER A 718 15.38 22.94 -1.46
C SER A 718 15.30 21.43 -1.30
N TRP A 719 16.33 20.68 -1.70
CA TRP A 719 16.45 19.24 -1.45
C TRP A 719 16.37 18.91 0.05
N THR A 720 17.12 19.62 0.90
CA THR A 720 17.10 19.41 2.36
C THR A 720 15.70 19.56 2.94
N ARG A 721 14.99 20.63 2.57
CA ARG A 721 13.62 20.88 3.02
C ARG A 721 12.64 19.79 2.57
N GLU A 722 12.67 19.42 1.30
CA GLU A 722 11.77 18.40 0.73
C GLU A 722 12.02 17.02 1.35
N VAL A 723 13.28 16.64 1.53
CA VAL A 723 13.65 15.37 2.15
C VAL A 723 13.23 15.35 3.63
N PHE A 724 13.41 16.44 4.37
CA PHE A 724 13.00 16.49 5.78
C PHE A 724 11.48 16.44 5.92
N ALA A 725 10.72 17.09 5.03
CA ALA A 725 9.27 16.99 4.99
C ALA A 725 8.83 15.53 4.71
N GLU A 726 9.43 14.88 3.71
CA GLU A 726 9.15 13.47 3.38
C GLU A 726 9.43 12.53 4.56
N ARG A 727 10.52 12.75 5.31
CA ARG A 727 10.83 11.95 6.51
C ARG A 727 9.80 12.08 7.61
N ARG A 728 9.28 13.29 7.84
CA ARG A 728 8.17 13.50 8.79
C ARG A 728 6.93 12.72 8.36
N VAL A 729 6.60 12.74 7.06
CA VAL A 729 5.47 11.97 6.50
C VAL A 729 5.68 10.46 6.66
N LEU A 730 6.89 9.94 6.38
CA LEU A 730 7.19 8.52 6.53
C LEU A 730 7.16 8.08 8.00
N LEU A 731 7.67 8.91 8.93
CA LEU A 731 7.60 8.62 10.36
C LEU A 731 6.14 8.61 10.85
N ALA A 732 5.33 9.55 10.37
CA ALA A 732 3.90 9.62 10.65
C ALA A 732 3.15 8.39 10.09
N ALA A 733 3.47 7.95 8.88
CA ALA A 733 2.90 6.73 8.30
C ALA A 733 3.31 5.46 9.07
N ALA A 734 4.53 5.40 9.57
CA ALA A 734 5.00 4.29 10.42
C ALA A 734 4.25 4.27 11.78
N GLU A 735 4.01 5.44 12.38
CA GLU A 735 3.18 5.57 13.58
C GLU A 735 1.75 5.08 13.32
N ALA A 736 1.14 5.52 12.22
CA ALA A 736 -0.18 5.06 11.80
C ALA A 736 -0.27 3.54 11.64
N ALA A 737 0.74 2.94 11.00
CA ALA A 737 0.80 1.50 10.79
C ALA A 737 0.90 0.73 12.12
N GLU A 738 1.70 1.20 13.08
CA GLU A 738 1.81 0.58 14.42
C GLU A 738 0.56 0.79 15.28
N MET A 739 -0.14 1.92 15.08
CA MET A 739 -1.43 2.20 15.71
C MET A 739 -2.56 1.30 15.19
N VAL A 740 -2.55 0.95 13.90
CA VAL A 740 -3.60 0.12 13.26
C VAL A 740 -3.28 -1.38 13.25
N GLY A 741 -2.00 -1.77 13.11
CA GLY A 741 -1.59 -3.16 12.84
C GLY A 741 -1.99 -4.21 13.89
N ASP A 742 -2.24 -3.80 15.13
CA ASP A 742 -2.74 -4.70 16.19
C ASP A 742 -4.24 -4.55 16.46
N ALA A 743 -4.91 -3.57 15.84
CA ALA A 743 -6.34 -3.32 16.04
C ALA A 743 -7.23 -4.40 15.38
N ASP A 744 -6.72 -5.09 14.35
CA ASP A 744 -7.39 -6.24 13.71
C ASP A 744 -7.56 -7.44 14.66
N SER A 745 -6.78 -7.50 15.74
CA SER A 745 -6.96 -8.48 16.83
C SER A 745 -8.16 -8.13 17.73
N LEU A 746 -8.57 -6.86 17.76
CA LEU A 746 -9.66 -6.35 18.60
C LEU A 746 -11.04 -6.54 17.95
N PHE A 747 -11.09 -6.53 16.62
CA PHE A 747 -12.31 -6.75 15.81
C PHE A 747 -12.28 -8.08 15.07
N GLY A 748 -11.70 -9.12 15.67
CA GLY A 748 -11.83 -10.51 15.22
C GLY A 748 -13.31 -10.93 15.17
N ILE A 749 -14.00 -10.48 14.13
CA ILE A 749 -15.27 -11.01 13.66
C ILE A 749 -14.92 -12.40 13.20
N ASP A 750 -15.34 -13.42 13.95
CA ASP A 750 -15.41 -14.79 13.46
C ASP A 750 -16.21 -14.77 12.15
N LEU A 751 -15.51 -14.83 11.02
CA LEU A 751 -16.11 -14.92 9.68
C LEU A 751 -16.78 -16.29 9.43
N ASP A 752 -16.88 -17.15 10.45
CA ASP A 752 -17.55 -18.45 10.42
C ASP A 752 -18.94 -18.46 11.09
N ALA A 753 -19.49 -17.30 11.49
CA ALA A 753 -20.90 -17.23 11.87
C ALA A 753 -21.80 -17.34 10.63
N PRO A 754 -22.72 -18.34 10.53
CA PRO A 754 -23.57 -18.50 9.36
C PRO A 754 -24.49 -17.28 9.22
N ARG A 755 -24.41 -16.61 8.06
CA ARG A 755 -25.32 -15.52 7.70
C ARG A 755 -26.78 -15.99 7.84
N PRO A 756 -27.64 -15.26 8.57
CA PRO A 756 -29.08 -15.50 8.49
C PRO A 756 -29.56 -15.24 7.06
N ALA A 757 -30.38 -16.15 6.54
CA ALA A 757 -30.93 -16.09 5.20
C ALA A 757 -31.71 -14.79 4.99
N THR A 758 -31.41 -14.10 3.88
CA THR A 758 -32.19 -12.98 3.36
C THR A 758 -33.57 -13.47 2.91
N PRO A 759 -34.68 -12.80 3.29
CA PRO A 759 -35.99 -13.09 2.73
C PRO A 759 -36.09 -12.44 1.34
N ASP A 760 -35.90 -13.24 0.29
CA ASP A 760 -36.40 -12.91 -1.04
C ASP A 760 -37.91 -13.25 -1.06
N ASP A 761 -38.77 -12.25 -0.91
CA ASP A 761 -40.10 -12.22 -1.55
C ASP A 761 -40.80 -10.88 -1.30
N ILE A 762 -40.56 -9.91 -2.19
CA ILE A 762 -41.55 -8.89 -2.52
C ILE A 762 -41.72 -8.92 -4.03
N GLY A 763 -42.54 -9.86 -4.49
CA GLY A 763 -43.08 -9.89 -5.84
C GLY A 763 -44.17 -8.82 -6.00
N MET A 764 -44.07 -8.08 -7.11
CA MET A 764 -45.13 -7.21 -7.62
C MET A 764 -46.44 -7.97 -7.89
N ALA A 765 -47.58 -7.41 -7.49
CA ALA A 765 -48.63 -6.88 -8.40
C ALA A 765 -50.00 -6.74 -7.70
N VAL A 766 -50.63 -5.58 -7.93
CA VAL A 766 -52.04 -5.19 -7.69
C VAL A 766 -52.46 -4.91 -6.24
#